data_AF-A0A9N8YYC6-F1
#
_entry.id   AF-A0A9N8YYC6-F1
#
_cell.length_a   1.000
_cell.length_b   1.000
_cell.length_c   1.000
_cell.angle_alpha   90.00
_cell.angle_beta   90.00
_cell.angle_gamma   90.00
#
_symmetry.space_group_name_H-M   'P 1'
#
loop_
_entity.id
_entity.type
_entity.pdbx_description
1 polymer ?
#
loop_
_entity_poly.entity_id
_entity_poly.type
_entity_poly.pdbx_seq_one_letter_code
_entity_poly.pdbx_strand_id
1 'polypeptide(L)'
;MTLQFWVPLQEAIYDPYVIPIRTNPSEDNKYTVHVFGNAAPQAGTLSTEEAQNIRDAAIILFKRLIEILRVKLQLPPEDEWNEWHEETKQKFRSYRRDIGDIILSAYVILHEELLAYFIDLIANQLNTPNSDFNRYEDAESTLYCIKAISESMSNSENTYLPRLFGAEIYGRLPSHGQTRLRNTALVLIGSYAEWLNENPDFLFPSINYIMASLNEPGLSSSAATAFKDVCELCRNHLVNVVETMVNAYLSLGSHVQPPQRQKIIESIADVLQNLPLEKMVQPILVLTGHIIEKSKEIISHVQDPPVFRDSIMIQLGYLTSCARGIQARDEEPILVDVDKGNLRIQAVFASATVTSFTSTITDIIGSIANVWYQDQDVMESVCKFLNAGIRDPLHLLSLPFEFIIRLIQNFYSRKQHPCLMDTAAQLLTVYGSRSEYKDVFQEMLATFTVSTLSIVTNQNDIEDCPDVVNSYFELLSKFIMKCPISFYSIPSDMFKSIIMFSIAGLRTYERLALKAAINFMKEFLGQSYHDDQLNAASEKVIMTYGLEIMTELLAGIGGKTPRSYVPLVADVLYKMTSRHVEASSNWLRVLLSQDNFPSRNVKQDAKDLFAKSILGTRNIRRYKDLVNDFSLKCRGLENTAYGRI
;
A
#
# COMPACT_ATOMS: atom_id res chain seq x y z
N MET A 1 -9.09 -34.54 -14.48
CA MET A 1 -9.35 -34.59 -13.03
C MET A 1 -8.39 -33.59 -12.40
N THR A 2 -8.93 -32.45 -12.00
CA THR A 2 -8.20 -31.20 -11.81
C THR A 2 -7.37 -31.25 -10.53
N LEU A 3 -6.19 -30.62 -10.52
CA LEU A 3 -5.34 -30.42 -9.34
C LEU A 3 -6.16 -29.97 -8.09
N GLN A 4 -7.29 -29.30 -8.34
CA GLN A 4 -8.33 -28.92 -7.39
C GLN A 4 -8.93 -30.04 -6.51
N PHE A 5 -8.72 -31.32 -6.81
CA PHE A 5 -9.21 -32.42 -5.95
C PHE A 5 -8.42 -32.56 -4.65
N TRP A 6 -7.12 -32.22 -4.67
CA TRP A 6 -6.22 -32.53 -3.56
C TRP A 6 -6.46 -31.65 -2.33
N VAL A 7 -6.89 -30.40 -2.52
CA VAL A 7 -7.21 -29.49 -1.41
C VAL A 7 -8.46 -29.94 -0.65
N PRO A 8 -9.63 -30.21 -1.30
CA PRO A 8 -10.79 -30.79 -0.62
C PRO A 8 -10.51 -32.15 0.03
N LEU A 9 -9.65 -32.99 -0.59
CA LEU A 9 -9.24 -34.25 0.02
C LEU A 9 -8.43 -34.00 1.31
N GLN A 10 -7.51 -33.05 1.28
CA GLN A 10 -6.76 -32.65 2.48
C GLN A 10 -7.69 -32.11 3.56
N GLU A 11 -8.62 -31.21 3.23
CA GLU A 11 -9.61 -30.68 4.18
C GLU A 11 -10.49 -31.79 4.79
N ALA A 12 -10.91 -32.78 3.99
CA ALA A 12 -11.68 -33.91 4.48
C ALA A 12 -10.89 -34.86 5.40
N ILE A 13 -9.56 -34.91 5.24
CA ILE A 13 -8.67 -35.72 6.09
C ILE A 13 -8.22 -34.92 7.34
N TYR A 14 -8.18 -33.59 7.25
CA TYR A 14 -7.83 -32.66 8.33
C TYR A 14 -9.03 -32.45 9.28
N ASP A 15 -9.61 -33.56 9.73
CA ASP A 15 -10.58 -33.61 10.81
C ASP A 15 -9.80 -33.82 12.14
N PRO A 16 -10.10 -33.07 13.23
CA PRO A 16 -9.47 -33.28 14.54
C PRO A 16 -9.58 -34.71 15.10
N TYR A 17 -10.47 -35.55 14.56
CA TYR A 17 -10.56 -36.98 14.88
C TYR A 17 -9.59 -37.89 14.08
N VAL A 18 -8.89 -37.39 13.06
CA VAL A 18 -8.00 -38.16 12.16
C VAL A 18 -6.54 -37.66 12.20
N ILE A 19 -6.33 -36.34 12.20
CA ILE A 19 -4.99 -35.73 12.37
C ILE A 19 -5.11 -34.66 13.49
N PRO A 20 -4.48 -34.86 14.66
CA PRO A 20 -4.63 -33.92 15.77
C PRO A 20 -3.96 -32.57 15.48
N ILE A 21 -4.70 -31.49 15.76
CA ILE A 21 -4.21 -30.10 15.70
C ILE A 21 -3.15 -29.91 16.80
N ARG A 22 -1.91 -29.57 16.44
CA ARG A 22 -0.89 -29.18 17.43
C ARG A 22 -1.16 -27.77 17.92
N THR A 23 -1.64 -27.63 19.16
CA THR A 23 -1.62 -26.37 19.89
C THR A 23 -0.30 -26.24 20.65
N ASN A 24 0.56 -25.33 20.19
CA ASN A 24 1.86 -24.90 20.76
C ASN A 24 3.08 -25.87 20.68
N PRO A 25 4.30 -25.35 20.41
CA PRO A 25 5.52 -26.15 20.27
C PRO A 25 6.23 -26.49 21.59
N SER A 26 5.70 -26.08 22.75
CA SER A 26 6.41 -26.10 24.04
C SER A 26 5.99 -27.19 25.01
N GLU A 27 5.10 -28.10 24.63
CA GLU A 27 4.72 -29.25 25.48
C GLU A 27 5.20 -30.56 24.85
N ASP A 28 6.02 -31.27 25.62
CA ASP A 28 6.58 -32.60 25.34
C ASP A 28 5.66 -33.48 24.48
N ASN A 29 6.21 -33.99 23.37
CA ASN A 29 5.93 -35.22 22.61
C ASN A 29 4.79 -36.17 23.09
N LYS A 30 3.64 -35.63 23.41
CA LYS A 30 2.41 -36.31 23.74
C LYS A 30 1.35 -35.74 22.83
N TYR A 31 0.85 -36.57 21.94
CA TYR A 31 -0.37 -36.30 21.18
C TYR A 31 -1.54 -36.20 22.18
N THR A 32 -1.76 -35.02 22.77
CA THR A 32 -2.94 -34.74 23.58
C THR A 32 -4.07 -34.32 22.64
N VAL A 33 -5.00 -35.25 22.41
CA VAL A 33 -6.30 -34.94 21.79
C VAL A 33 -7.06 -34.01 22.74
N HIS A 34 -6.94 -32.70 22.56
CA HIS A 34 -7.78 -31.75 23.26
C HIS A 34 -9.19 -31.79 22.68
N VAL A 35 -10.06 -32.57 23.31
CA VAL A 35 -11.51 -32.53 23.08
C VAL A 35 -12.05 -31.21 23.65
N PHE A 36 -12.07 -30.15 22.83
CA PHE A 36 -12.77 -28.92 23.19
C PHE A 36 -14.26 -29.04 22.84
N GLY A 37 -15.11 -28.94 23.87
CA GLY A 37 -16.48 -28.46 23.73
C GLY A 37 -17.57 -29.52 23.89
N ASN A 38 -18.40 -29.33 24.93
CA ASN A 38 -19.65 -30.04 25.21
C ASN A 38 -20.68 -29.88 24.06
N ALA A 39 -20.53 -30.65 23.00
CA ALA A 39 -21.60 -30.93 22.04
C ALA A 39 -21.89 -32.44 22.08
N ALA A 40 -23.16 -32.79 22.25
CA ALA A 40 -23.62 -34.18 22.29
C ALA A 40 -23.12 -34.98 21.06
N PRO A 41 -22.82 -36.29 21.21
CA PRO A 41 -22.28 -37.10 20.13
C PRO A 41 -23.31 -37.18 18.99
N GLN A 42 -23.02 -36.50 17.88
CA GLN A 42 -23.73 -36.76 16.63
C GLN A 42 -23.22 -38.08 16.04
N ALA A 43 -24.14 -38.91 15.58
CA ALA A 43 -23.87 -40.24 15.05
C ALA A 43 -22.83 -40.20 13.91
N GLY A 44 -21.69 -40.88 14.09
CA GLY A 44 -20.64 -41.00 13.07
C GLY A 44 -19.19 -40.85 13.55
N THR A 45 -18.89 -41.03 14.84
CA THR A 45 -17.50 -40.98 15.33
C THR A 45 -16.69 -42.16 14.83
N LEU A 46 -15.70 -41.90 13.95
CA LEU A 46 -14.67 -42.85 13.52
C LEU A 46 -14.00 -43.51 14.73
N SER A 47 -13.74 -44.82 14.67
CA SER A 47 -12.93 -45.47 15.70
C SER A 47 -11.47 -44.99 15.64
N THR A 48 -10.75 -45.06 16.76
CA THR A 48 -9.33 -44.64 16.83
C THR A 48 -8.44 -45.45 15.88
N GLU A 49 -8.77 -46.72 15.64
CA GLU A 49 -8.04 -47.60 14.72
C GLU A 49 -8.33 -47.25 13.25
N GLU A 50 -9.58 -46.93 12.91
CA GLU A 50 -9.94 -46.45 11.56
C GLU A 50 -9.30 -45.10 11.27
N ALA A 51 -9.30 -44.17 12.24
CA ALA A 51 -8.63 -42.89 12.12
C ALA A 51 -7.12 -43.04 11.87
N GLN A 52 -6.46 -43.97 12.59
CA GLN A 52 -5.03 -44.25 12.40
C GLN A 52 -4.75 -44.88 11.03
N ASN A 53 -5.58 -45.83 10.58
CA ASN A 53 -5.45 -46.43 9.25
C ASN A 53 -5.65 -45.41 8.12
N ILE A 54 -6.61 -44.49 8.27
CA ILE A 54 -6.83 -43.39 7.32
C ILE A 54 -5.61 -42.47 7.29
N ARG A 55 -5.04 -42.14 8.44
CA ARG A 55 -3.83 -41.32 8.55
C ARG A 55 -2.64 -41.98 7.86
N ASP A 56 -2.38 -43.26 8.13
CA ASP A 56 -1.25 -43.97 7.52
C ASP A 56 -1.42 -44.09 5.99
N ALA A 57 -2.63 -44.37 5.52
CA ALA A 57 -2.95 -44.40 4.10
C ALA A 57 -2.78 -43.01 3.45
N ALA A 58 -3.20 -41.94 4.12
CA ALA A 58 -3.02 -40.57 3.66
C ALA A 58 -1.54 -40.20 3.55
N ILE A 59 -0.72 -40.53 4.56
CA ILE A 59 0.73 -40.28 4.54
C ILE A 59 1.38 -40.95 3.33
N ILE A 60 1.06 -42.22 3.06
CA ILE A 60 1.60 -42.96 1.90
C ILE A 60 1.15 -42.31 0.59
N LEU A 61 -0.13 -41.94 0.48
CA LEU A 61 -0.69 -41.30 -0.71
C LEU A 61 -0.03 -39.95 -1.01
N PHE A 62 0.07 -39.08 0.00
CA PHE A 62 0.67 -37.75 -0.16
C PHE A 62 2.18 -37.81 -0.42
N LYS A 63 2.91 -38.76 0.21
CA LYS A 63 4.32 -39.00 -0.13
C LYS A 63 4.48 -39.36 -1.61
N ARG A 64 3.68 -40.31 -2.10
CA ARG A 64 3.73 -40.71 -3.52
C ARG A 64 3.29 -39.58 -4.46
N LEU A 65 2.30 -38.78 -4.07
CA LEU A 65 1.86 -37.62 -4.82
C LEU A 65 3.01 -36.62 -4.99
N ILE A 66 3.71 -36.30 -3.91
CA ILE A 66 4.82 -35.32 -3.92
C ILE A 66 5.96 -35.78 -4.81
N GLU A 67 6.33 -37.06 -4.76
CA GLU A 67 7.34 -37.64 -5.67
C GLU A 67 6.99 -37.38 -7.14
N ILE A 68 5.72 -37.57 -7.51
CA ILE A 68 5.23 -37.36 -8.88
C ILE A 68 5.19 -35.87 -9.22
N LEU A 69 4.65 -35.04 -8.32
CA LEU A 69 4.50 -33.61 -8.55
C LEU A 69 5.85 -32.90 -8.67
N ARG A 70 6.85 -33.29 -7.86
CA ARG A 70 8.22 -32.76 -7.95
C ARG A 70 8.81 -32.98 -9.34
N VAL A 71 8.69 -34.19 -9.89
CA VAL A 71 9.17 -34.48 -11.26
C VAL A 71 8.38 -33.67 -12.31
N LYS A 72 7.07 -33.48 -12.11
CA LYS A 72 6.24 -32.67 -13.01
C LYS A 72 6.51 -31.16 -12.93
N LEU A 73 7.18 -30.68 -11.88
CA LEU A 73 7.61 -29.30 -11.72
C LEU A 73 8.92 -28.98 -12.42
N GLN A 74 9.67 -30.00 -12.83
CA GLN A 74 10.98 -29.85 -13.46
C GLN A 74 10.88 -28.95 -14.70
N LEU A 75 11.76 -27.96 -14.76
CA LEU A 75 11.87 -27.12 -15.95
C LEU A 75 12.42 -27.97 -17.10
N PRO A 76 11.87 -27.84 -18.32
CA PRO A 76 12.43 -28.50 -19.49
C PRO A 76 13.83 -27.92 -19.79
N PRO A 77 14.67 -28.65 -20.55
CA PRO A 77 15.97 -28.17 -21.01
C PRO A 77 15.89 -26.80 -21.68
N GLU A 78 16.98 -26.04 -21.71
CA GLU A 78 16.95 -24.68 -22.22
C GLU A 78 16.51 -24.58 -23.68
N ASP A 79 16.95 -25.52 -24.53
CA ASP A 79 16.58 -25.56 -25.94
C ASP A 79 15.06 -25.73 -26.12
N GLU A 80 14.46 -26.69 -25.44
CA GLU A 80 13.01 -26.94 -25.48
C GLU A 80 12.22 -25.75 -24.92
N TRP A 81 12.67 -25.19 -23.79
CA TRP A 81 12.03 -24.01 -23.22
C TRP A 81 12.07 -22.82 -24.18
N ASN A 82 13.17 -22.63 -24.92
CA ASN A 82 13.29 -21.52 -25.86
C ASN A 82 12.35 -21.67 -27.06
N GLU A 83 12.05 -22.91 -27.47
CA GLU A 83 11.06 -23.22 -28.52
C GLU A 83 9.62 -22.96 -28.06
N TRP A 84 9.33 -23.05 -26.75
CA TRP A 84 7.97 -22.81 -26.24
C TRP A 84 7.51 -21.36 -26.45
N HIS A 85 6.28 -21.23 -26.96
CA HIS A 85 5.57 -19.95 -27.01
C HIS A 85 5.34 -19.37 -25.60
N GLU A 86 5.28 -18.04 -25.49
CA GLU A 86 5.11 -17.35 -24.20
C GLU A 86 3.81 -17.74 -23.49
N GLU A 87 2.73 -18.04 -24.23
CA GLU A 87 1.48 -18.54 -23.65
C GLU A 87 1.66 -19.89 -22.94
N THR A 88 2.42 -20.81 -23.55
CA THR A 88 2.74 -22.12 -22.96
C THR A 88 3.63 -21.95 -21.72
N LYS A 89 4.65 -21.08 -21.79
CA LYS A 89 5.48 -20.72 -20.64
C LYS A 89 4.64 -20.18 -19.49
N GLN A 90 3.67 -19.29 -19.79
CA GLN A 90 2.79 -18.72 -18.79
C GLN A 90 1.81 -19.75 -18.19
N LYS A 91 1.28 -20.67 -19.01
CA LYS A 91 0.49 -21.81 -18.55
C LYS A 91 1.31 -22.72 -17.63
N PHE A 92 2.56 -23.02 -17.98
CA PHE A 92 3.45 -23.81 -17.14
C PHE A 92 3.79 -23.09 -15.82
N ARG A 93 4.07 -21.79 -15.83
CA ARG A 93 4.26 -20.99 -14.60
C ARG A 93 3.03 -21.04 -13.69
N SER A 94 1.81 -20.99 -14.27
CA SER A 94 0.56 -21.10 -13.50
C SER A 94 0.38 -22.51 -12.94
N TYR A 95 0.65 -23.55 -13.74
CA TYR A 95 0.66 -24.93 -13.29
C TYR A 95 1.65 -25.19 -12.13
N ARG A 96 2.84 -24.59 -12.17
CA ARG A 96 3.81 -24.68 -11.06
C ARG A 96 3.26 -24.06 -9.77
N ARG A 97 2.54 -22.93 -9.86
CA ARG A 97 1.86 -22.31 -8.69
C ARG A 97 0.77 -23.21 -8.12
N ASP A 98 -0.10 -23.75 -8.98
CA ASP A 98 -1.16 -24.67 -8.56
C ASP A 98 -0.59 -25.92 -7.84
N ILE A 99 0.54 -26.43 -8.31
CA ILE A 99 1.24 -27.52 -7.62
C ILE A 99 1.86 -27.05 -6.30
N GLY A 100 2.44 -25.85 -6.26
CA GLY A 100 2.96 -25.25 -5.03
C GLY A 100 1.92 -25.24 -3.92
N ASP A 101 0.68 -24.83 -4.23
CA ASP A 101 -0.44 -24.83 -3.29
C ASP A 101 -0.79 -26.24 -2.81
N ILE A 102 -0.68 -27.25 -3.68
CA ILE A 102 -0.89 -28.66 -3.29
C ILE A 102 0.24 -29.16 -2.38
N ILE A 103 1.49 -28.79 -2.67
CA ILE A 103 2.64 -29.17 -1.83
C ILE A 103 2.51 -28.53 -0.44
N LEU A 104 2.10 -27.26 -0.39
CA LEU A 104 1.79 -26.57 0.87
C LEU A 104 0.67 -27.28 1.63
N SER A 105 -0.39 -27.68 0.95
CA SER A 105 -1.49 -28.48 1.54
C SER A 105 -0.99 -29.84 2.06
N ALA A 106 -0.08 -30.49 1.32
CA ALA A 106 0.51 -31.76 1.74
C ALA A 106 1.44 -31.62 2.95
N TYR A 107 2.12 -30.47 3.11
CA TYR A 107 2.94 -30.17 4.27
C TYR A 107 2.14 -30.14 5.57
N VAL A 108 0.87 -29.73 5.52
CA VAL A 108 -0.04 -29.78 6.68
C VAL A 108 -0.27 -31.22 7.19
N ILE A 109 -0.08 -32.24 6.35
CA ILE A 109 -0.24 -33.65 6.72
C ILE A 109 1.11 -34.28 7.11
N LEU A 110 2.16 -34.02 6.33
CA LEU A 110 3.44 -34.70 6.44
C LEU A 110 4.46 -33.97 7.33
N HIS A 111 4.30 -32.65 7.52
CA HIS A 111 5.16 -31.79 8.35
C HIS A 111 6.67 -32.03 8.13
N GLU A 112 7.42 -32.22 9.22
CA GLU A 112 8.87 -32.38 9.24
C GLU A 112 9.37 -33.54 8.36
N GLU A 113 8.58 -34.61 8.18
CA GLU A 113 8.97 -35.72 7.31
C GLU A 113 9.10 -35.28 5.84
N LEU A 114 8.26 -34.34 5.40
CA LEU A 114 8.31 -33.79 4.05
C LEU A 114 9.54 -32.91 3.85
N LEU A 115 9.85 -32.07 4.84
CA LEU A 115 11.05 -31.23 4.80
C LEU A 115 12.32 -32.09 4.81
N ALA A 116 12.39 -33.09 5.70
CA ALA A 116 13.48 -34.05 5.77
C ALA A 116 13.70 -34.73 4.40
N TYR A 117 12.62 -35.21 3.79
CA TYR A 117 12.65 -35.83 2.46
C TYR A 117 13.24 -34.89 1.40
N PHE A 118 12.78 -33.63 1.34
CA PHE A 118 13.30 -32.68 0.35
C PHE A 118 14.77 -32.32 0.59
N ILE A 119 15.19 -32.15 1.85
CA ILE A 119 16.57 -31.83 2.22
C ILE A 119 17.52 -32.98 1.87
N ASP A 120 17.17 -34.22 2.20
CA ASP A 120 17.98 -35.37 1.85
C ASP A 120 18.01 -35.59 0.32
N LEU A 121 16.88 -35.36 -0.36
CA LEU A 121 16.80 -35.44 -1.81
C LEU A 121 17.71 -34.43 -2.51
N ILE A 122 17.68 -33.16 -2.12
CA ILE A 122 18.53 -32.15 -2.75
C ILE A 122 20.01 -32.36 -2.40
N ALA A 123 20.33 -32.75 -1.16
CA ALA A 123 21.69 -33.09 -0.78
C ALA A 123 22.24 -34.21 -1.69
N ASN A 124 21.44 -35.25 -1.95
CA ASN A 124 21.81 -36.34 -2.86
C ASN A 124 21.96 -35.87 -4.32
N GLN A 125 21.05 -35.04 -4.82
CA GLN A 125 21.12 -34.45 -6.16
C GLN A 125 22.39 -33.60 -6.35
N LEU A 126 22.83 -32.89 -5.31
CA LEU A 126 24.06 -32.10 -5.33
C LEU A 126 25.34 -32.93 -5.07
N ASN A 127 25.24 -34.08 -4.40
CA ASN A 127 26.40 -34.93 -4.08
C ASN A 127 26.77 -35.92 -5.19
N THR A 128 25.86 -36.25 -6.11
CA THR A 128 26.09 -37.30 -7.11
C THR A 128 27.09 -36.80 -8.19
N PRO A 129 28.33 -37.33 -8.27
CA PRO A 129 29.38 -36.72 -9.07
C PRO A 129 29.33 -36.98 -10.59
N ASN A 130 28.35 -37.74 -11.12
CA ASN A 130 28.47 -38.20 -12.52
C ASN A 130 27.19 -38.74 -13.20
N SER A 131 25.99 -38.24 -12.89
CA SER A 131 24.77 -38.68 -13.58
C SER A 131 24.03 -37.52 -14.26
N ASP A 132 24.01 -37.63 -15.59
CA ASP A 132 22.94 -37.23 -16.50
C ASP A 132 22.65 -35.74 -16.73
N PHE A 133 22.36 -35.47 -18.00
CA PHE A 133 21.59 -34.30 -18.44
C PHE A 133 20.44 -34.10 -17.42
N ASN A 134 20.30 -32.89 -16.87
CA ASN A 134 19.21 -32.45 -15.98
C ASN A 134 19.48 -32.35 -14.45
N ARG A 135 20.71 -32.55 -13.95
CA ARG A 135 21.03 -32.42 -12.50
C ARG A 135 20.53 -31.10 -11.87
N TYR A 136 20.68 -29.97 -12.56
CA TYR A 136 20.34 -28.66 -12.00
C TYR A 136 18.84 -28.37 -12.08
N GLU A 137 18.16 -28.93 -13.07
CA GLU A 137 16.72 -28.88 -13.25
C GLU A 137 16.02 -29.72 -12.17
N ASP A 138 16.58 -30.88 -11.85
CA ASP A 138 16.14 -31.70 -10.72
C ASP A 138 16.30 -30.97 -9.38
N ALA A 139 17.48 -30.40 -9.13
CA ALA A 139 17.73 -29.61 -7.92
C ALA A 139 16.83 -28.36 -7.84
N GLU A 140 16.57 -27.69 -8.97
CA GLU A 140 15.68 -26.53 -9.04
C GLU A 140 14.26 -26.88 -8.66
N SER A 141 13.74 -28.01 -9.18
CA SER A 141 12.39 -28.47 -8.86
C SER A 141 12.25 -28.80 -7.37
N THR A 142 13.27 -29.38 -6.74
CA THR A 142 13.30 -29.65 -5.30
C THR A 142 13.34 -28.35 -4.49
N LEU A 143 14.20 -27.39 -4.84
CA LEU A 143 14.21 -26.06 -4.19
C LEU A 143 12.87 -25.34 -4.35
N TYR A 144 12.22 -25.46 -5.50
CA TYR A 144 10.89 -24.88 -5.71
C TYR A 144 9.84 -25.48 -4.76
N CYS A 145 9.90 -26.79 -4.52
CA CYS A 145 9.02 -27.45 -3.54
C CYS A 145 9.28 -26.94 -2.11
N ILE A 146 10.56 -26.78 -1.73
CA ILE A 146 10.93 -26.20 -0.42
C ILE A 146 10.44 -24.74 -0.32
N LYS A 147 10.58 -23.95 -1.40
CA LYS A 147 10.03 -22.59 -1.46
C LYS A 147 8.51 -22.56 -1.31
N ALA A 148 7.81 -23.57 -1.83
CA ALA A 148 6.34 -23.62 -1.75
C ALA A 148 5.83 -23.80 -0.32
N ILE A 149 6.60 -24.45 0.56
CA ILE A 149 6.21 -24.69 1.95
C ILE A 149 6.63 -23.56 2.91
N SER A 150 7.37 -22.55 2.45
CA SER A 150 7.98 -21.52 3.31
C SER A 150 6.98 -20.79 4.21
N GLU A 151 5.75 -20.54 3.73
CA GLU A 151 4.70 -19.83 4.47
C GLU A 151 4.15 -20.62 5.67
N SER A 152 4.31 -21.94 5.70
CA SER A 152 3.87 -22.80 6.81
C SER A 152 5.00 -23.22 7.75
N MET A 153 6.22 -22.69 7.55
CA MET A 153 7.38 -23.04 8.35
C MET A 153 7.41 -22.25 9.66
N SER A 154 7.76 -22.92 10.75
CA SER A 154 8.04 -22.24 12.02
C SER A 154 9.42 -21.59 11.97
N ASN A 155 9.54 -20.36 12.48
CA ASN A 155 10.82 -19.67 12.61
C ASN A 155 11.77 -20.38 13.58
N SER A 156 11.23 -21.20 14.49
CA SER A 156 11.99 -22.02 15.44
C SER A 156 12.56 -23.33 14.85
N GLU A 157 12.38 -23.62 13.57
CA GLU A 157 12.87 -24.87 12.95
C GLU A 157 14.40 -24.82 12.81
N ASN A 158 15.11 -25.66 13.56
CA ASN A 158 16.58 -25.64 13.62
C ASN A 158 17.23 -27.01 13.34
N THR A 159 16.49 -27.94 12.73
CA THR A 159 16.99 -29.27 12.37
C THR A 159 17.39 -29.32 10.90
N TYR A 160 16.53 -28.82 10.01
CA TYR A 160 16.65 -29.01 8.57
C TYR A 160 17.05 -27.73 7.82
N LEU A 161 16.54 -26.57 8.21
CA LEU A 161 16.88 -25.27 7.60
C LEU A 161 18.36 -24.89 7.78
N PRO A 162 19.06 -25.21 8.90
CA PRO A 162 20.51 -25.06 8.97
C PRO A 162 21.28 -25.89 7.95
N ARG A 163 20.79 -27.09 7.59
CA ARG A 163 21.38 -27.91 6.52
C ARG A 163 21.14 -27.28 5.15
N LEU A 164 19.95 -26.70 4.94
CA LEU A 164 19.60 -25.96 3.73
C LEU A 164 20.54 -24.78 3.52
N PHE A 165 20.52 -23.78 4.40
CA PHE A 165 21.31 -22.56 4.25
C PHE A 165 22.81 -22.74 4.56
N GLY A 166 23.19 -23.89 5.10
CA GLY A 166 24.57 -24.24 5.40
C GLY A 166 25.41 -24.68 4.20
N ALA A 167 26.59 -25.23 4.52
CA ALA A 167 27.58 -25.68 3.53
C ALA A 167 27.13 -26.92 2.73
N GLU A 168 26.13 -27.67 3.21
CA GLU A 168 25.68 -28.91 2.58
C GLU A 168 24.95 -28.65 1.25
N ILE A 169 24.10 -27.62 1.22
CA ILE A 169 23.25 -27.28 0.07
C ILE A 169 23.63 -25.92 -0.51
N TYR A 170 23.35 -24.80 0.17
CA TYR A 170 23.65 -23.46 -0.36
C TYR A 170 25.14 -23.24 -0.63
N GLY A 171 26.02 -23.77 0.23
CA GLY A 171 27.47 -23.71 0.00
C GLY A 171 27.96 -24.48 -1.24
N ARG A 172 27.13 -25.34 -1.84
CA ARG A 172 27.45 -26.10 -3.07
C ARG A 172 26.69 -25.63 -4.30
N LEU A 173 25.80 -24.67 -4.16
CA LEU A 173 25.10 -24.09 -5.30
C LEU A 173 26.10 -23.35 -6.22
N PRO A 174 25.87 -23.35 -7.53
CA PRO A 174 26.75 -22.66 -8.47
C PRO A 174 26.71 -21.15 -8.24
N SER A 175 27.89 -20.53 -8.13
CA SER A 175 28.03 -19.06 -8.04
C SER A 175 27.92 -18.36 -9.39
N HIS A 176 28.07 -19.10 -10.50
CA HIS A 176 28.02 -18.58 -11.87
C HIS A 176 27.27 -19.57 -12.79
N GLY A 177 26.63 -19.05 -13.84
CA GLY A 177 25.82 -19.86 -14.75
C GLY A 177 24.52 -20.36 -14.12
N GLN A 178 23.85 -21.33 -14.74
CA GLN A 178 22.63 -21.98 -14.24
C GLN A 178 21.58 -21.02 -13.67
N THR A 179 21.20 -20.01 -14.48
CA THR A 179 20.33 -18.90 -14.08
C THR A 179 19.00 -19.37 -13.48
N ARG A 180 18.41 -20.47 -13.96
CA ARG A 180 17.12 -20.98 -13.46
C ARG A 180 17.20 -21.46 -12.02
N LEU A 181 18.19 -22.30 -11.71
CA LEU A 181 18.42 -22.81 -10.36
C LEU A 181 18.74 -21.66 -9.41
N ARG A 182 19.65 -20.76 -9.81
CA ARG A 182 20.04 -19.61 -8.97
C ARG A 182 18.88 -18.67 -8.73
N ASN A 183 18.01 -18.45 -9.73
CA ASN A 183 16.79 -17.67 -9.57
C ASN A 183 15.89 -18.25 -8.48
N THR A 184 15.60 -19.55 -8.53
CA THR A 184 14.80 -20.24 -7.50
C THR A 184 15.48 -20.19 -6.13
N ALA A 185 16.81 -20.34 -6.06
CA ALA A 185 17.56 -20.18 -4.82
C ALA A 185 17.49 -18.76 -4.23
N LEU A 186 17.51 -17.71 -5.07
CA LEU A 186 17.36 -16.32 -4.61
C LEU A 186 15.95 -16.08 -4.04
N VAL A 187 14.91 -16.53 -4.76
CA VAL A 187 13.53 -16.42 -4.30
C VAL A 187 13.32 -17.19 -2.99
N LEU A 188 13.95 -18.35 -2.85
CA LEU A 188 13.91 -19.13 -1.61
C LEU A 188 14.56 -18.36 -0.45
N ILE A 189 15.74 -17.75 -0.63
CA ILE A 189 16.36 -16.93 0.43
C ILE A 189 15.39 -15.84 0.90
N GLY A 190 14.79 -15.08 -0.03
CA GLY A 190 13.81 -14.04 0.32
C GLY A 190 12.59 -14.59 1.07
N SER A 191 12.09 -15.76 0.68
CA SER A 191 10.92 -16.40 1.30
C SER A 191 11.18 -16.91 2.73
N TYR A 192 12.45 -17.07 3.12
CA TYR A 192 12.88 -17.50 4.46
C TYR A 192 13.58 -16.37 5.25
N ALA A 193 13.39 -15.11 4.85
CA ALA A 193 14.01 -13.97 5.50
C ALA A 193 13.64 -13.83 6.99
N GLU A 194 12.43 -14.22 7.40
CA GLU A 194 12.04 -14.24 8.81
C GLU A 194 12.87 -15.24 9.62
N TRP A 195 13.05 -16.46 9.11
CA TRP A 195 13.88 -17.48 9.75
C TRP A 195 15.36 -17.06 9.81
N LEU A 196 15.87 -16.42 8.75
CA LEU A 196 17.25 -15.89 8.72
C LEU A 196 17.48 -14.79 9.75
N ASN A 197 16.44 -14.03 10.11
CA ASN A 197 16.53 -13.03 11.16
C ASN A 197 16.69 -13.68 12.55
N GLU A 198 16.08 -14.84 12.78
CA GLU A 198 16.26 -15.61 14.03
C GLU A 198 17.57 -16.43 14.05
N ASN A 199 18.17 -16.68 12.88
CA ASN A 199 19.41 -17.47 12.71
C ASN A 199 20.52 -16.69 11.97
N PRO A 200 21.17 -15.70 12.61
CA PRO A 200 22.10 -14.78 11.93
C PRO A 200 23.36 -15.43 11.34
N ASP A 201 23.74 -16.61 11.82
CA ASP A 201 24.91 -17.35 11.31
C ASP A 201 24.81 -17.66 9.81
N PHE A 202 23.58 -17.83 9.29
CA PHE A 202 23.31 -18.14 7.88
C PHE A 202 22.98 -16.90 7.03
N LEU A 203 22.79 -15.74 7.66
CA LEU A 203 22.43 -14.50 6.98
C LEU A 203 23.56 -13.98 6.09
N PHE A 204 24.80 -13.95 6.59
CA PHE A 204 25.93 -13.40 5.84
C PHE A 204 26.28 -14.19 4.56
N PRO A 205 26.33 -15.53 4.57
CA PRO A 205 26.48 -16.30 3.33
C PRO A 205 25.33 -16.04 2.34
N SER A 206 24.10 -15.96 2.84
CA SER A 206 22.90 -15.75 2.02
C SER A 206 22.89 -14.37 1.34
N ILE A 207 23.20 -13.30 2.06
CA ILE A 207 23.26 -11.95 1.49
C ILE A 207 24.43 -11.82 0.50
N ASN A 208 25.57 -12.45 0.75
CA ASN A 208 26.70 -12.46 -0.20
C ASN A 208 26.32 -13.16 -1.52
N TYR A 209 25.58 -14.26 -1.43
CA TYR A 209 25.06 -14.96 -2.62
C TYR A 209 24.06 -14.09 -3.41
N ILE A 210 23.20 -13.34 -2.72
CA ILE A 210 22.31 -12.36 -3.34
C ILE A 210 23.11 -11.26 -4.03
N MET A 211 24.05 -10.62 -3.31
CA MET A 211 24.84 -9.49 -3.82
C MET A 211 25.66 -9.86 -5.06
N ALA A 212 26.26 -11.07 -5.07
CA ALA A 212 26.99 -11.58 -6.24
C ALA A 212 26.09 -11.72 -7.48
N SER A 213 24.79 -11.89 -7.29
CA SER A 213 23.80 -12.08 -8.36
C SER A 213 23.16 -10.78 -8.86
N LEU A 214 23.34 -9.65 -8.16
CA LEU A 214 22.72 -8.35 -8.52
C LEU A 214 23.18 -7.82 -9.88
N ASN A 215 24.44 -8.06 -10.24
CA ASN A 215 25.03 -7.56 -11.48
C ASN A 215 24.78 -8.49 -12.68
N GLU A 216 24.05 -9.61 -12.52
CA GLU A 216 23.74 -10.51 -13.62
C GLU A 216 22.37 -10.17 -14.24
N PRO A 217 22.27 -9.84 -15.55
CA PRO A 217 21.03 -9.38 -16.17
C PRO A 217 19.83 -10.29 -15.91
N GLY A 218 20.01 -11.61 -16.05
CA GLY A 218 18.96 -12.61 -15.88
C GLY A 218 18.54 -12.89 -14.42
N LEU A 219 19.34 -12.47 -13.44
CA LEU A 219 19.07 -12.67 -12.00
C LEU A 219 18.73 -11.38 -11.26
N SER A 220 19.11 -10.22 -11.81
CA SER A 220 19.01 -8.90 -11.15
C SER A 220 17.63 -8.61 -10.55
N SER A 221 16.55 -9.02 -11.21
CA SER A 221 15.17 -8.80 -10.72
C SER A 221 14.86 -9.61 -9.46
N SER A 222 15.18 -10.90 -9.46
CA SER A 222 14.97 -11.78 -8.32
C SER A 222 15.94 -11.49 -7.19
N ALA A 223 17.20 -11.20 -7.54
CA ALA A 223 18.23 -10.79 -6.58
C ALA A 223 17.84 -9.49 -5.86
N ALA A 224 17.37 -8.46 -6.58
CA ALA A 224 16.93 -7.21 -5.96
C ALA A 224 15.69 -7.37 -5.07
N THR A 225 14.79 -8.32 -5.39
CA THR A 225 13.62 -8.62 -4.57
C THR A 225 14.01 -9.37 -3.30
N ALA A 226 14.78 -10.46 -3.42
CA ALA A 226 15.31 -11.18 -2.27
C ALA A 226 16.20 -10.30 -1.38
N PHE A 227 17.00 -9.41 -1.98
CA PHE A 227 17.79 -8.42 -1.24
C PHE A 227 16.91 -7.50 -0.41
N LYS A 228 15.80 -7.02 -0.99
CA LYS A 228 14.83 -6.19 -0.26
C LYS A 228 14.21 -6.96 0.89
N ASP A 229 13.67 -8.15 0.65
CA ASP A 229 12.99 -8.96 1.67
C ASP A 229 13.92 -9.25 2.86
N VAL A 230 15.19 -9.61 2.58
CA VAL A 230 16.21 -9.85 3.60
C VAL A 230 16.59 -8.57 4.35
N CYS A 231 16.78 -7.44 3.65
CA CYS A 231 17.08 -6.17 4.30
C CYS A 231 15.94 -5.71 5.22
N GLU A 232 14.71 -5.87 4.75
CA GLU A 232 13.50 -5.41 5.43
C GLU A 232 13.28 -6.13 6.78
N LEU A 233 13.61 -7.42 6.84
CA LEU A 233 13.41 -8.26 8.03
C LEU A 233 14.68 -8.40 8.89
N CYS A 234 15.88 -8.38 8.30
CA CYS A 234 17.14 -8.65 8.99
C CYS A 234 17.98 -7.39 9.30
N ARG A 235 17.41 -6.18 9.17
CA ARG A 235 18.13 -4.89 9.31
C ARG A 235 19.06 -4.78 10.53
N ASN A 236 18.66 -5.32 11.67
CA ASN A 236 19.45 -5.30 12.93
C ASN A 236 20.81 -5.99 12.81
N HIS A 237 20.85 -7.09 12.06
CA HIS A 237 22.05 -7.89 11.87
C HIS A 237 22.93 -7.36 10.73
N LEU A 238 22.32 -6.66 9.77
CA LEU A 238 22.98 -6.16 8.56
C LEU A 238 23.74 -4.83 8.74
N VAL A 239 23.57 -4.15 9.88
CA VAL A 239 24.22 -2.87 10.20
C VAL A 239 25.74 -2.92 9.99
N ASN A 240 26.38 -4.06 10.27
CA ASN A 240 27.83 -4.23 10.15
C ASN A 240 28.33 -4.45 8.71
N VAL A 241 27.43 -4.70 7.76
CA VAL A 241 27.76 -5.03 6.34
C VAL A 241 27.32 -3.93 5.38
N VAL A 242 26.80 -2.82 5.92
CA VAL A 242 26.35 -1.65 5.16
C VAL A 242 27.42 -1.15 4.17
N GLU A 243 28.69 -1.07 4.57
CA GLU A 243 29.77 -0.63 3.68
C GLU A 243 29.90 -1.54 2.45
N THR A 244 29.81 -2.86 2.65
CA THR A 244 29.84 -3.84 1.56
C THR A 244 28.62 -3.68 0.65
N MET A 245 27.44 -3.43 1.22
CA MET A 245 26.20 -3.22 0.46
C MET A 245 26.26 -1.93 -0.37
N VAL A 246 26.77 -0.83 0.19
CA VAL A 246 26.97 0.44 -0.52
C VAL A 246 27.99 0.24 -1.65
N ASN A 247 29.09 -0.45 -1.41
CA ASN A 247 30.08 -0.76 -2.45
C ASN A 247 29.50 -1.66 -3.56
N ALA A 248 28.65 -2.64 -3.22
CA ALA A 248 27.94 -3.47 -4.18
C ALA A 248 27.00 -2.62 -5.05
N TYR A 249 26.31 -1.63 -4.47
CA TYR A 249 25.51 -0.67 -5.23
C TYR A 249 26.35 0.19 -6.18
N LEU A 250 27.48 0.74 -5.71
CA LEU A 250 28.37 1.57 -6.53
C LEU A 250 28.99 0.82 -7.71
N SER A 251 29.12 -0.51 -7.60
CA SER A 251 29.68 -1.39 -8.63
C SER A 251 28.64 -1.97 -9.60
N LEU A 252 27.35 -1.60 -9.48
CA LEU A 252 26.30 -2.04 -10.39
C LEU A 252 26.48 -1.49 -11.81
N GLY A 253 26.59 -2.39 -12.79
CA GLY A 253 26.70 -2.04 -14.20
C GLY A 253 25.43 -1.40 -14.77
N SER A 254 25.57 -0.59 -15.83
CA SER A 254 24.49 0.20 -16.45
C SER A 254 23.34 -0.64 -17.02
N HIS A 255 23.53 -1.95 -17.21
CA HIS A 255 22.50 -2.89 -17.67
C HIS A 255 21.43 -3.20 -16.61
N VAL A 256 21.71 -2.96 -15.33
CA VAL A 256 20.72 -3.13 -14.25
C VAL A 256 19.64 -2.08 -14.42
N GLN A 257 18.42 -2.55 -14.64
CA GLN A 257 17.26 -1.72 -14.94
C GLN A 257 16.87 -0.81 -13.75
N PRO A 258 16.29 0.38 -13.99
CA PRO A 258 15.98 1.35 -12.94
C PRO A 258 15.11 0.82 -11.78
N PRO A 259 14.07 0.00 -11.98
CA PRO A 259 13.26 -0.52 -10.87
C PRO A 259 14.06 -1.39 -9.89
N GLN A 260 15.01 -2.19 -10.39
CA GLN A 260 15.88 -3.05 -9.59
C GLN A 260 16.85 -2.18 -8.78
N ARG A 261 17.45 -1.16 -9.41
CA ARG A 261 18.29 -0.18 -8.72
C ARG A 261 17.52 0.55 -7.62
N GLN A 262 16.29 0.98 -7.89
CA GLN A 262 15.41 1.61 -6.89
C GLN A 262 15.20 0.70 -5.67
N LYS A 263 14.86 -0.58 -5.88
CA LYS A 263 14.73 -1.57 -4.79
C LYS A 263 16.02 -1.68 -3.98
N ILE A 264 17.19 -1.75 -4.63
CA ILE A 264 18.49 -1.87 -3.93
C ILE A 264 18.76 -0.61 -3.09
N ILE A 265 18.54 0.59 -3.65
CA ILE A 265 18.72 1.87 -2.93
C ILE A 265 17.80 1.93 -1.71
N GLU A 266 16.52 1.59 -1.88
CA GLU A 266 15.53 1.54 -0.80
C GLU A 266 15.94 0.55 0.30
N SER A 267 16.44 -0.63 -0.09
CA SER A 267 16.86 -1.68 0.84
C SER A 267 18.10 -1.27 1.66
N ILE A 268 19.09 -0.65 1.02
CA ILE A 268 20.27 -0.13 1.71
C ILE A 268 19.85 0.99 2.66
N ALA A 269 18.98 1.89 2.21
CA ALA A 269 18.43 2.98 3.01
C ALA A 269 17.65 2.47 4.25
N ASP A 270 16.87 1.38 4.12
CA ASP A 270 16.15 0.76 5.24
C ASP A 270 17.09 0.14 6.28
N VAL A 271 18.21 -0.48 5.86
CA VAL A 271 19.23 -0.93 6.82
C VAL A 271 19.95 0.26 7.48
N LEU A 272 20.19 1.34 6.73
CA LEU A 272 20.81 2.56 7.25
C LEU A 272 19.94 3.26 8.30
N GLN A 273 18.62 3.19 8.20
CA GLN A 273 17.69 3.78 9.15
C GLN A 273 17.91 3.26 10.59
N ASN A 274 18.41 2.03 10.73
CA ASN A 274 18.69 1.41 12.03
C ASN A 274 20.02 1.87 12.67
N LEU A 275 20.84 2.65 11.97
CA LEU A 275 22.08 3.23 12.52
C LEU A 275 21.78 4.48 13.36
N PRO A 276 22.62 4.79 14.36
CA PRO A 276 22.64 6.11 14.97
C PRO A 276 22.81 7.20 13.90
N LEU A 277 22.07 8.30 14.03
CA LEU A 277 22.02 9.41 13.07
C LEU A 277 23.40 9.91 12.65
N GLU A 278 24.37 9.99 13.57
CA GLU A 278 25.73 10.45 13.27
C GLU A 278 26.47 9.53 12.27
N LYS A 279 26.22 8.22 12.34
CA LYS A 279 26.84 7.23 11.45
C LYS A 279 26.07 7.07 10.15
N MET A 280 24.79 7.46 10.12
CA MET A 280 23.92 7.35 8.95
C MET A 280 24.23 8.42 7.88
N VAL A 281 24.73 9.61 8.27
CA VAL A 281 24.95 10.74 7.34
C VAL A 281 25.89 10.37 6.19
N GLN A 282 27.09 9.87 6.47
CA GLN A 282 28.09 9.61 5.42
C GLN A 282 27.65 8.57 4.39
N PRO A 283 27.12 7.39 4.77
CA PRO A 283 26.59 6.43 3.82
C PRO A 283 25.47 6.99 2.92
N ILE A 284 24.57 7.83 3.45
CA ILE A 284 23.50 8.46 2.65
C ILE A 284 24.09 9.45 1.64
N LEU A 285 25.08 10.24 2.04
CA LEU A 285 25.77 11.15 1.12
C LEU A 285 26.42 10.38 -0.04
N VAL A 286 27.04 9.23 0.24
CA VAL A 286 27.64 8.37 -0.80
C VAL A 286 26.56 7.75 -1.70
N LEU A 287 25.48 7.24 -1.12
CA LEU A 287 24.36 6.62 -1.84
C LEU A 287 23.68 7.62 -2.80
N THR A 288 23.54 8.87 -2.36
CA THR A 288 22.90 9.94 -3.12
C THR A 288 23.83 10.77 -4.00
N GLY A 289 25.15 10.71 -3.78
CA GLY A 289 26.15 11.51 -4.48
C GLY A 289 26.06 11.40 -6.01
N HIS A 290 26.08 10.17 -6.54
CA HIS A 290 25.96 9.93 -7.99
C HIS A 290 24.62 10.41 -8.56
N ILE A 291 23.53 10.33 -7.77
CA ILE A 291 22.20 10.77 -8.18
C ILE A 291 22.17 12.31 -8.31
N ILE A 292 22.78 12.99 -7.34
CA ILE A 292 22.91 14.44 -7.29
C ILE A 292 23.79 14.97 -8.43
N GLU A 293 24.96 14.35 -8.66
CA GLU A 293 25.88 14.75 -9.73
C GLU A 293 25.22 14.62 -11.10
N LYS A 294 24.59 13.48 -11.38
CA LYS A 294 23.87 13.26 -12.64
C LYS A 294 22.68 14.21 -12.81
N SER A 295 21.97 14.53 -11.72
CA SER A 295 20.88 15.52 -11.75
C SER A 295 21.40 16.92 -12.10
N LYS A 296 22.54 17.33 -11.53
CA LYS A 296 23.19 18.61 -11.86
C LYS A 296 23.65 18.68 -13.32
N GLU A 297 24.23 17.61 -13.84
CA GLU A 297 24.64 17.50 -15.24
C GLU A 297 23.44 17.69 -16.17
N ILE A 298 22.33 16.99 -15.90
CA ILE A 298 21.08 17.11 -16.67
C ILE A 298 20.54 18.55 -16.61
N ILE A 299 20.50 19.15 -15.42
CA ILE A 299 20.03 20.54 -15.23
C ILE A 299 20.94 21.54 -15.96
N SER A 300 22.23 21.25 -16.17
CA SER A 300 23.11 22.16 -16.92
C SER A 300 22.81 22.18 -18.43
N HIS A 301 22.15 21.15 -18.96
CA HIS A 301 21.80 20.99 -20.37
C HIS A 301 20.32 21.31 -20.66
N VAL A 302 19.81 22.42 -20.11
CA VAL A 302 18.38 22.88 -20.21
C VAL A 302 17.90 23.12 -21.65
N GLN A 303 18.77 23.10 -22.65
CA GLN A 303 18.42 23.45 -24.04
C GLN A 303 17.46 22.45 -24.69
N ASP A 304 17.41 21.18 -24.21
CA ASP A 304 16.50 20.14 -24.69
C ASP A 304 15.77 19.39 -23.55
N PRO A 305 14.79 20.02 -22.87
CA PRO A 305 14.05 19.40 -21.77
C PRO A 305 13.39 18.02 -22.08
N PRO A 306 12.85 17.74 -23.28
CA PRO A 306 12.22 16.45 -23.54
C PRO A 306 13.21 15.29 -23.65
N VAL A 307 14.46 15.55 -24.06
CA VAL A 307 15.49 14.50 -24.22
C VAL A 307 15.92 13.95 -22.85
N PHE A 308 16.00 14.82 -21.85
CA PHE A 308 16.45 14.45 -20.51
C PHE A 308 15.32 14.04 -19.56
N ARG A 309 14.06 14.06 -20.02
CA ARG A 309 12.88 13.73 -19.24
C ARG A 309 12.98 12.37 -18.52
N ASP A 310 13.26 11.31 -19.25
CA ASP A 310 13.31 9.97 -18.66
C ASP A 310 14.49 9.83 -17.69
N SER A 311 15.61 10.49 -18.01
CA SER A 311 16.79 10.50 -17.14
C SER A 311 16.52 11.19 -15.80
N ILE A 312 15.77 12.31 -15.81
CA ILE A 312 15.42 13.01 -14.58
C ILE A 312 14.36 12.26 -13.77
N MET A 313 13.39 11.62 -14.42
CA MET A 313 12.43 10.74 -13.75
C MET A 313 13.13 9.58 -13.03
N ILE A 314 14.14 8.98 -13.67
CA ILE A 314 14.96 7.94 -13.05
C ILE A 314 15.70 8.48 -11.81
N GLN A 315 16.32 9.67 -11.89
CA GLN A 315 17.02 10.25 -10.73
C GLN A 315 16.07 10.59 -9.58
N LEU A 316 14.91 11.19 -9.87
CA LEU A 316 13.87 11.45 -8.88
C LEU A 316 13.36 10.16 -8.24
N GLY A 317 13.19 9.09 -9.02
CA GLY A 317 12.83 7.77 -8.53
C GLY A 317 13.87 7.18 -7.58
N TYR A 318 15.17 7.36 -7.86
CA TYR A 318 16.25 6.95 -6.96
C TYR A 318 16.25 7.76 -5.65
N LEU A 319 16.11 9.10 -5.72
CA LEU A 319 15.98 9.95 -4.52
C LEU A 319 14.77 9.57 -3.67
N THR A 320 13.62 9.33 -4.32
CA THR A 320 12.38 8.92 -3.65
C THR A 320 12.54 7.56 -2.97
N SER A 321 13.25 6.62 -3.60
CA SER A 321 13.48 5.30 -3.02
C SER A 321 14.43 5.35 -1.82
N CYS A 322 15.47 6.19 -1.89
CA CYS A 322 16.33 6.49 -0.75
C CYS A 322 15.54 7.12 0.41
N ALA A 323 14.70 8.12 0.12
CA ALA A 323 13.84 8.76 1.11
C ALA A 323 12.87 7.76 1.76
N ARG A 324 12.18 6.93 0.97
CA ARG A 324 11.27 5.91 1.53
C ARG A 324 11.99 4.92 2.43
N GLY A 325 13.22 4.51 2.11
CA GLY A 325 13.99 3.60 2.95
C GLY A 325 14.42 4.21 4.30
N ILE A 326 14.66 5.53 4.37
CA ILE A 326 15.09 6.19 5.62
C ILE A 326 13.90 6.47 6.56
N GLN A 327 12.66 6.37 6.09
CA GLN A 327 11.48 6.64 6.91
C GLN A 327 11.40 5.67 8.10
N ALA A 328 11.23 6.21 9.31
CA ALA A 328 10.88 5.40 10.46
C ALA A 328 9.54 4.67 10.22
N ARG A 329 9.46 3.38 10.59
CA ARG A 329 8.23 2.60 10.44
C ARG A 329 7.19 3.03 11.46
N ASP A 330 5.92 3.03 11.04
CA ASP A 330 4.75 3.48 11.83
C ASP A 330 4.58 2.74 13.18
N GLU A 331 5.29 1.63 13.41
CA GLU A 331 5.21 0.79 14.61
C GLU A 331 6.12 1.23 15.77
N GLU A 332 7.15 2.05 15.51
CA GLU A 332 7.92 2.65 16.59
C GLU A 332 7.23 3.96 16.97
N PRO A 333 6.62 4.07 18.17
CA PRO A 333 6.18 5.37 18.64
C PRO A 333 7.41 6.26 18.61
N ILE A 334 7.30 7.39 17.91
CA ILE A 334 8.25 8.49 18.05
C ILE A 334 8.27 8.76 19.55
N LEU A 335 9.27 8.22 20.24
CA LEU A 335 9.52 8.50 21.64
C LEU A 335 9.90 9.96 21.66
N VAL A 336 8.87 10.79 21.83
CA VAL A 336 8.94 12.15 22.33
C VAL A 336 9.39 12.03 23.79
N ASP A 337 10.58 11.45 24.00
CA ASP A 337 11.29 11.50 25.27
C ASP A 337 12.24 12.69 25.15
N VAL A 338 11.66 13.81 25.58
CA VAL A 338 12.06 15.19 25.40
C VAL A 338 13.25 15.47 26.31
N ASP A 339 14.43 15.66 25.72
CA ASP A 339 15.31 16.83 25.96
C ASP A 339 16.79 16.58 25.67
N LYS A 340 17.31 15.35 25.84
CA LYS A 340 18.74 15.07 25.58
C LYS A 340 19.02 14.45 24.21
N GLY A 341 18.11 13.62 23.70
CA GLY A 341 18.19 13.08 22.33
C GLY A 341 18.00 14.18 21.28
N ASN A 342 17.02 15.07 21.50
CA ASN A 342 16.70 16.16 20.58
C ASN A 342 17.87 17.12 20.33
N LEU A 343 18.70 17.44 21.31
CA LEU A 343 19.84 18.36 21.10
C LEU A 343 20.93 17.77 20.21
N ARG A 344 21.25 16.48 20.36
CA ARG A 344 22.25 15.82 19.51
C ARG A 344 21.73 15.66 18.09
N ILE A 345 20.48 15.25 17.96
CA ILE A 345 19.80 15.14 16.67
C ILE A 345 19.77 16.51 15.98
N GLN A 346 19.32 17.56 16.68
CA GLN A 346 19.34 18.93 16.16
C GLN A 346 20.74 19.39 15.79
N ALA A 347 21.78 19.04 16.56
CA ALA A 347 23.16 19.37 16.22
C ALA A 347 23.64 18.67 14.93
N VAL A 348 23.23 17.41 14.68
CA VAL A 348 23.53 16.70 13.43
C VAL A 348 22.85 17.39 12.24
N PHE A 349 21.56 17.70 12.36
CA PHE A 349 20.82 18.41 11.31
C PHE A 349 21.31 19.85 11.10
N ALA A 350 21.81 20.52 12.15
CA ALA A 350 22.42 21.84 12.09
C ALA A 350 23.89 21.81 11.62
N SER A 351 24.47 20.64 11.39
CA SER A 351 25.84 20.53 10.89
C SER A 351 25.96 21.15 9.49
N ALA A 352 27.12 21.75 9.19
CA ALA A 352 27.37 22.37 7.89
C ALA A 352 27.27 21.36 6.72
N THR A 353 27.59 20.09 6.99
CA THR A 353 27.49 19.01 6.00
C THR A 353 26.04 18.70 5.65
N VAL A 354 25.18 18.49 6.64
CA VAL A 354 23.76 18.20 6.39
C VAL A 354 23.07 19.43 5.78
N THR A 355 23.35 20.63 6.29
CA THR A 355 22.78 21.87 5.77
C THR A 355 23.16 22.12 4.31
N SER A 356 24.43 21.93 3.93
CA SER A 356 24.87 22.11 2.54
C SER A 356 24.30 21.04 1.60
N PHE A 357 24.13 19.83 2.10
CA PHE A 357 23.47 18.74 1.39
C PHE A 357 21.98 19.02 1.15
N THR A 358 21.24 19.37 2.19
CA THR A 358 19.82 19.74 2.09
C THR A 358 19.64 20.96 1.17
N SER A 359 20.50 21.97 1.24
CA SER A 359 20.48 23.10 0.31
C SER A 359 20.70 22.64 -1.13
N THR A 360 21.67 21.76 -1.37
CA THR A 360 21.96 21.23 -2.72
C THR A 360 20.75 20.50 -3.30
N ILE A 361 20.09 19.65 -2.50
CA ILE A 361 18.87 18.95 -2.96
C ILE A 361 17.73 19.94 -3.19
N THR A 362 17.57 20.93 -2.30
CA THR A 362 16.57 21.99 -2.44
C THR A 362 16.74 22.73 -3.78
N ASP A 363 17.96 23.12 -4.11
CA ASP A 363 18.27 23.82 -5.36
C ASP A 363 18.02 22.93 -6.59
N ILE A 364 18.37 21.64 -6.51
CA ILE A 364 18.12 20.66 -7.58
C ILE A 364 16.62 20.49 -7.80
N ILE A 365 15.84 20.22 -6.75
CA ILE A 365 14.39 20.01 -6.83
C ILE A 365 13.69 21.28 -7.33
N GLY A 366 14.10 22.46 -6.85
CA GLY A 366 13.59 23.74 -7.34
C GLY A 366 13.89 23.98 -8.81
N SER A 367 15.10 23.64 -9.26
CA SER A 367 15.51 23.76 -10.66
C SER A 367 14.75 22.79 -11.57
N ILE A 368 14.57 21.54 -11.14
CA ILE A 368 13.78 20.53 -11.86
C ILE A 368 12.34 21.02 -12.00
N ALA A 369 11.71 21.43 -10.90
CA ALA A 369 10.35 21.94 -10.94
C ALA A 369 10.24 23.15 -11.88
N ASN A 370 11.22 24.06 -11.90
CA ASN A 370 11.19 25.23 -12.77
C ASN A 370 11.34 24.90 -14.26
N VAL A 371 12.14 23.89 -14.63
CA VAL A 371 12.33 23.48 -16.03
C VAL A 371 11.15 22.64 -16.54
N TRP A 372 10.65 21.71 -15.72
CA TRP A 372 9.63 20.72 -16.13
C TRP A 372 8.23 20.98 -15.54
N TYR A 373 7.91 22.19 -15.09
CA TYR A 373 6.60 22.48 -14.45
C TYR A 373 5.37 22.15 -15.31
N GLN A 374 5.50 22.06 -16.63
CA GLN A 374 4.39 21.69 -17.52
C GLN A 374 4.16 20.18 -17.59
N ASP A 375 5.15 19.36 -17.24
CA ASP A 375 5.11 17.91 -17.33
C ASP A 375 4.51 17.30 -16.06
N GLN A 376 3.35 16.65 -16.21
CA GLN A 376 2.61 16.08 -15.08
C GLN A 376 3.39 14.97 -14.37
N ASP A 377 4.03 14.05 -15.10
CA ASP A 377 4.69 12.90 -14.49
C ASP A 377 5.97 13.31 -13.74
N VAL A 378 6.68 14.32 -14.25
CA VAL A 378 7.85 14.88 -13.56
C VAL A 378 7.43 15.59 -12.28
N MET A 379 6.37 16.42 -12.34
CA MET A 379 5.83 17.09 -11.15
C MET A 379 5.27 16.09 -10.14
N GLU A 380 4.65 14.99 -10.58
CA GLU A 380 4.20 13.92 -9.71
C GLU A 380 5.40 13.22 -9.04
N SER A 381 6.49 12.98 -9.77
CA SER A 381 7.74 12.41 -9.23
C SER A 381 8.41 13.34 -8.21
N VAL A 382 8.40 14.66 -8.46
CA VAL A 382 8.84 15.66 -7.47
C VAL A 382 7.96 15.59 -6.22
N CYS A 383 6.64 15.58 -6.37
CA CYS A 383 5.70 15.48 -5.25
C CYS A 383 5.89 14.18 -4.45
N LYS A 384 6.12 13.04 -5.10
CA LYS A 384 6.44 11.76 -4.44
C LYS A 384 7.69 11.85 -3.58
N PHE A 385 8.74 12.51 -4.06
CA PHE A 385 9.95 12.77 -3.27
C PHE A 385 9.66 13.67 -2.05
N LEU A 386 8.97 14.80 -2.25
CA LEU A 386 8.59 15.71 -1.17
C LEU A 386 7.75 14.99 -0.10
N ASN A 387 6.76 14.22 -0.54
CA ASN A 387 5.88 13.43 0.32
C ASN A 387 6.62 12.36 1.11
N ALA A 388 7.72 11.81 0.58
CA ALA A 388 8.57 10.92 1.35
C ALA A 388 9.27 11.67 2.50
N GLY A 389 9.74 12.90 2.27
CA GLY A 389 10.38 13.71 3.32
C GLY A 389 9.42 14.30 4.37
N ILE A 390 8.15 14.54 4.03
CA ILE A 390 7.19 15.22 4.92
C ILE A 390 6.74 14.37 6.11
N ARG A 391 6.71 13.03 5.96
CA ARG A 391 6.15 12.13 7.00
C ARG A 391 6.97 12.12 8.29
N ASP A 392 8.27 12.33 8.19
CA ASP A 392 9.20 12.28 9.31
C ASP A 392 10.03 13.57 9.37
N PRO A 393 9.89 14.39 10.44
CA PRO A 393 10.64 15.63 10.59
C PRO A 393 12.13 15.42 10.84
N LEU A 394 12.58 14.21 11.18
CA LEU A 394 13.98 13.85 11.44
C LEU A 394 14.59 13.05 10.27
N HIS A 395 14.21 13.40 9.05
CA HIS A 395 14.62 12.73 7.83
C HIS A 395 15.68 13.55 7.08
N LEU A 396 16.86 12.98 6.80
CA LEU A 396 17.99 13.69 6.18
C LEU A 396 17.71 14.25 4.78
N LEU A 397 16.77 13.66 4.05
CA LEU A 397 16.32 14.16 2.73
C LEU A 397 15.04 14.99 2.83
N SER A 398 14.56 15.31 4.03
CA SER A 398 13.43 16.22 4.20
C SER A 398 13.84 17.63 3.81
N LEU A 399 12.99 18.31 3.05
CA LEU A 399 13.24 19.68 2.63
C LEU A 399 12.59 20.67 3.60
N PRO A 400 13.12 21.91 3.71
CA PRO A 400 12.56 22.91 4.60
C PRO A 400 11.08 23.19 4.29
N PHE A 401 10.25 23.23 5.33
CA PHE A 401 8.80 23.50 5.21
C PHE A 401 8.48 24.70 4.32
N GLU A 402 9.17 25.83 4.55
CA GLU A 402 9.02 27.07 3.79
C GLU A 402 9.31 26.90 2.29
N PHE A 403 10.29 26.06 1.94
CA PHE A 403 10.59 25.77 0.54
C PHE A 403 9.45 24.97 -0.10
N ILE A 404 8.96 23.92 0.57
CA ILE A 404 7.90 23.05 0.05
C ILE A 404 6.64 23.88 -0.22
N ILE A 405 6.20 24.68 0.76
CA ILE A 405 5.01 25.54 0.64
C ILE A 405 5.14 26.50 -0.56
N ARG A 406 6.26 27.22 -0.65
CA ARG A 406 6.50 28.16 -1.76
C ARG A 406 6.53 27.48 -3.11
N LEU A 407 7.15 26.29 -3.18
CA LEU A 407 7.20 25.49 -4.40
C LEU A 407 5.79 25.12 -4.85
N ILE A 408 4.98 24.51 -3.97
CA ILE A 408 3.63 24.05 -4.35
C ILE A 408 2.71 25.22 -4.71
N GLN A 409 2.77 26.35 -3.98
CA GLN A 409 1.95 27.54 -4.29
C GLN A 409 2.34 28.16 -5.64
N ASN A 410 3.63 28.37 -5.89
CA ASN A 410 4.11 29.01 -7.12
C ASN A 410 3.77 28.15 -8.34
N PHE A 411 4.08 26.85 -8.31
CA PHE A 411 3.82 26.00 -9.48
C PHE A 411 2.35 25.70 -9.69
N TYR A 412 1.53 25.55 -8.64
CA TYR A 412 0.09 25.35 -8.81
C TYR A 412 -0.58 26.57 -9.45
N SER A 413 -0.11 27.78 -9.14
CA SER A 413 -0.59 29.03 -9.76
C SER A 413 -0.25 29.12 -11.26
N ARG A 414 0.82 28.44 -11.70
CA ARG A 414 1.24 28.40 -13.12
C ARG A 414 0.54 27.28 -13.88
N LYS A 415 0.47 26.08 -13.30
CA LYS A 415 -0.16 24.89 -13.88
C LYS A 415 -0.77 24.02 -12.78
N GLN A 416 -2.07 23.77 -12.89
CA GLN A 416 -2.89 23.11 -11.87
C GLN A 416 -2.72 21.58 -11.90
N HIS A 417 -1.55 21.08 -11.47
CA HIS A 417 -1.32 19.66 -11.30
C HIS A 417 -1.93 19.16 -9.97
N PRO A 418 -2.78 18.10 -9.98
CA PRO A 418 -3.40 17.55 -8.77
C PRO A 418 -2.39 17.14 -7.68
N CYS A 419 -1.23 16.59 -8.07
CA CYS A 419 -0.21 16.10 -7.13
C CYS A 419 0.32 17.18 -6.17
N LEU A 420 0.26 18.47 -6.54
CA LEU A 420 0.66 19.59 -5.68
C LEU A 420 -0.35 19.79 -4.55
N MET A 421 -1.65 19.57 -4.80
CA MET A 421 -2.69 19.58 -3.78
C MET A 421 -2.57 18.39 -2.85
N ASP A 422 -2.27 17.21 -3.37
CA ASP A 422 -2.08 16.02 -2.55
C ASP A 422 -0.89 16.20 -1.60
N THR A 423 0.18 16.84 -2.07
CA THR A 423 1.33 17.24 -1.25
C THR A 423 0.93 18.26 -0.17
N ALA A 424 0.10 19.26 -0.53
CA ALA A 424 -0.46 20.21 0.43
C ALA A 424 -1.31 19.53 1.53
N ALA A 425 -2.12 18.54 1.13
CA ALA A 425 -2.94 17.74 2.03
C ALA A 425 -2.07 16.89 2.99
N GLN A 426 -0.92 16.40 2.52
CA GLN A 426 0.04 15.69 3.37
C GLN A 426 0.74 16.63 4.36
N LEU A 427 1.13 17.84 3.94
CA LEU A 427 1.65 18.87 4.85
C LEU A 427 0.65 19.23 5.96
N LEU A 428 -0.63 19.40 5.62
CA LEU A 428 -1.69 19.65 6.60
C LEU A 428 -1.87 18.49 7.57
N THR A 429 -1.66 17.25 7.11
CA THR A 429 -1.78 16.06 7.97
C THR A 429 -0.71 16.05 9.06
N VAL A 430 0.52 16.49 8.74
CA VAL A 430 1.66 16.50 9.68
C VAL A 430 1.73 17.78 10.49
N TYR A 431 1.53 18.95 9.87
CA TYR A 431 1.77 20.26 10.47
C TYR A 431 0.50 21.07 10.76
N GLY A 432 -0.67 20.66 10.27
CA GLY A 432 -1.90 21.46 10.32
C GLY A 432 -2.41 21.79 11.73
N SER A 433 -2.08 20.97 12.72
CA SER A 433 -2.44 21.22 14.12
C SER A 433 -1.51 22.20 14.84
N ARG A 434 -0.42 22.65 14.21
CA ARG A 434 0.53 23.61 14.80
C ARG A 434 0.07 25.03 14.50
N SER A 435 -0.18 25.81 15.55
CA SER A 435 -0.68 27.19 15.44
C SER A 435 0.29 28.15 14.73
N GLU A 436 1.59 27.86 14.76
CA GLU A 436 2.65 28.65 14.14
C GLU A 436 2.51 28.77 12.61
N TYR A 437 1.91 27.77 11.96
CA TYR A 437 1.76 27.74 10.49
C TYR A 437 0.37 28.16 10.01
N LYS A 438 -0.50 28.65 10.90
CA LYS A 438 -1.88 29.00 10.59
C LYS A 438 -2.00 29.97 9.41
N ASP A 439 -1.22 31.05 9.45
CA ASP A 439 -1.28 32.12 8.44
C ASP A 439 -0.74 31.64 7.08
N VAL A 440 0.34 30.84 7.11
CA VAL A 440 0.92 30.20 5.91
C VAL A 440 -0.09 29.26 5.25
N PHE A 441 -0.80 28.44 6.03
CA PHE A 441 -1.83 27.55 5.49
C PHE A 441 -3.06 28.31 5.00
N GLN A 442 -3.41 29.44 5.60
CA GLN A 442 -4.48 30.30 5.12
C GLN A 442 -4.14 30.92 3.76
N GLU A 443 -2.91 31.42 3.59
CA GLU A 443 -2.44 31.93 2.30
C GLU A 443 -2.41 30.83 1.24
N MET A 444 -1.93 29.64 1.60
CA MET A 444 -1.94 28.47 0.71
C MET A 444 -3.36 28.12 0.26
N LEU A 445 -4.32 28.03 1.18
CA LEU A 445 -5.72 27.77 0.83
C LEU A 445 -6.26 28.83 -0.14
N ALA A 446 -5.93 30.10 0.08
CA ALA A 446 -6.34 31.19 -0.79
C ALA A 446 -5.75 31.07 -2.20
N THR A 447 -4.43 30.83 -2.34
CA THR A 447 -3.76 30.64 -3.63
C THR A 447 -4.36 29.48 -4.41
N PHE A 448 -4.55 28.34 -3.75
CA PHE A 448 -5.09 27.12 -4.38
C PHE A 448 -6.55 27.31 -4.77
N THR A 449 -7.35 27.97 -3.94
CA THR A 449 -8.76 28.26 -4.25
C THR A 449 -8.89 29.17 -5.46
N VAL A 450 -8.14 30.28 -5.51
CA VAL A 450 -8.16 31.20 -6.65
C VAL A 450 -7.73 30.50 -7.94
N SER A 451 -6.66 29.71 -7.89
CA SER A 451 -6.12 29.01 -9.07
C SER A 451 -7.01 27.86 -9.55
N THR A 452 -7.81 27.27 -8.67
CA THR A 452 -8.75 26.19 -9.03
C THR A 452 -10.05 26.75 -9.60
N LEU A 453 -10.58 27.81 -8.99
CA LEU A 453 -11.81 28.45 -9.46
C LEU A 453 -11.59 29.26 -10.75
N SER A 454 -10.35 29.61 -11.11
CA SER A 454 -10.05 30.23 -12.40
C SER A 454 -10.15 29.27 -13.58
N ILE A 455 -9.93 27.96 -13.36
CA ILE A 455 -10.05 26.92 -14.38
C ILE A 455 -11.42 26.22 -14.35
N VAL A 456 -12.09 26.19 -13.19
CA VAL A 456 -13.41 25.59 -13.02
C VAL A 456 -14.42 26.69 -12.71
N THR A 457 -15.01 27.26 -13.78
CA THR A 457 -15.99 28.35 -13.69
C THR A 457 -17.43 27.85 -13.80
N ASN A 458 -17.64 26.80 -14.58
CA ASN A 458 -18.95 26.22 -14.87
C ASN A 458 -19.04 24.76 -14.43
N GLN A 459 -20.26 24.22 -14.44
CA GLN A 459 -20.52 22.81 -14.12
C GLN A 459 -19.81 21.85 -15.08
N ASN A 460 -19.68 22.21 -16.37
CA ASN A 460 -19.01 21.38 -17.36
C ASN A 460 -17.50 21.27 -17.08
N ASP A 461 -16.88 22.37 -16.64
CA ASP A 461 -15.46 22.41 -16.32
C ASP A 461 -15.10 21.44 -15.15
N ILE A 462 -16.07 21.14 -14.27
CA ILE A 462 -15.91 20.13 -13.20
C ILE A 462 -15.74 18.73 -13.80
N GLU A 463 -16.44 18.45 -14.90
CA GLU A 463 -16.38 17.15 -15.58
C GLU A 463 -15.15 17.03 -16.48
N ASP A 464 -14.61 18.14 -16.97
CA ASP A 464 -13.40 18.18 -17.80
C ASP A 464 -12.10 18.00 -17.01
N CYS A 465 -12.08 18.39 -15.71
CA CYS A 465 -10.89 18.32 -14.84
C CYS A 465 -11.15 17.54 -13.53
N PRO A 466 -11.61 16.28 -13.58
CA PRO A 466 -12.07 15.55 -12.39
C PRO A 466 -10.98 15.30 -11.36
N ASP A 467 -9.74 15.08 -11.79
CA ASP A 467 -8.61 14.83 -10.87
C ASP A 467 -8.28 16.06 -10.02
N VAL A 468 -8.29 17.25 -10.63
CA VAL A 468 -8.05 18.51 -9.90
C VAL A 468 -9.18 18.78 -8.91
N VAL A 469 -10.43 18.54 -9.32
CA VAL A 469 -11.60 18.70 -8.44
C VAL A 469 -11.54 17.71 -7.28
N ASN A 470 -11.16 16.46 -7.53
CA ASN A 470 -10.99 15.45 -6.49
C ASN A 470 -9.94 15.89 -5.46
N SER A 471 -8.72 16.21 -5.91
CA SER A 471 -7.63 16.64 -5.02
C SER A 471 -7.98 17.93 -4.28
N TYR A 472 -8.74 18.85 -4.88
CA TYR A 472 -9.20 20.06 -4.20
C TYR A 472 -10.18 19.73 -3.06
N PHE A 473 -11.20 18.90 -3.29
CA PHE A 473 -12.13 18.49 -2.22
C PHE A 473 -11.43 17.69 -1.12
N GLU A 474 -10.45 16.86 -1.45
CA GLU A 474 -9.61 16.18 -0.46
C GLU A 474 -8.81 17.17 0.38
N LEU A 475 -8.20 18.17 -0.24
CA LEU A 475 -7.49 19.26 0.44
C LEU A 475 -8.42 20.03 1.39
N LEU A 476 -9.59 20.44 0.92
CA LEU A 476 -10.59 21.12 1.74
C LEU A 476 -11.05 20.26 2.94
N SER A 477 -11.23 18.97 2.72
CA SER A 477 -11.58 18.02 3.80
C SER A 477 -10.47 17.98 4.86
N LYS A 478 -9.20 17.96 4.46
CA LYS A 478 -8.06 18.02 5.40
C LYS A 478 -8.01 19.32 6.17
N PHE A 479 -8.28 20.46 5.54
CA PHE A 479 -8.37 21.75 6.23
C PHE A 479 -9.39 21.73 7.36
N ILE A 480 -10.61 21.27 7.08
CA ILE A 480 -11.68 21.22 8.08
C ILE A 480 -11.32 20.27 9.23
N MET A 481 -10.65 19.15 8.95
CA MET A 481 -10.28 18.17 9.98
C MET A 481 -9.05 18.56 10.81
N LYS A 482 -8.03 19.18 10.20
CA LYS A 482 -6.71 19.38 10.84
C LYS A 482 -6.39 20.83 11.16
N CYS A 483 -6.88 21.77 10.36
CA CYS A 483 -6.62 23.20 10.51
C CYS A 483 -7.89 24.05 10.29
N PRO A 484 -8.97 23.82 11.07
CA PRO A 484 -10.26 24.46 10.83
C PRO A 484 -10.21 25.98 10.97
N ILE A 485 -9.34 26.50 11.83
CA ILE A 485 -9.21 27.94 12.05
C ILE A 485 -8.79 28.64 10.75
N SER A 486 -7.80 28.11 10.02
CA SER A 486 -7.38 28.68 8.73
C SER A 486 -8.49 28.62 7.69
N PHE A 487 -9.32 27.57 7.68
CA PHE A 487 -10.46 27.42 6.78
C PHE A 487 -11.54 28.48 7.01
N TYR A 488 -11.93 28.75 8.27
CA TYR A 488 -12.95 29.75 8.58
C TYR A 488 -12.42 31.20 8.61
N SER A 489 -11.09 31.39 8.59
CA SER A 489 -10.47 32.73 8.62
C SER A 489 -10.29 33.35 7.22
N ILE A 490 -10.53 32.60 6.13
CA ILE A 490 -10.42 33.13 4.76
C ILE A 490 -11.45 34.24 4.47
N PRO A 491 -11.21 35.11 3.46
CA PRO A 491 -12.16 36.15 3.08
C PRO A 491 -13.57 35.60 2.80
N SER A 492 -14.62 36.31 3.24
CA SER A 492 -16.01 35.84 3.17
C SER A 492 -16.48 35.50 1.76
N ASP A 493 -16.04 36.25 0.75
CA ASP A 493 -16.41 36.02 -0.65
C ASP A 493 -15.78 34.75 -1.21
N MET A 494 -14.53 34.48 -0.80
CA MET A 494 -13.84 33.25 -1.15
C MET A 494 -14.49 32.05 -0.47
N PHE A 495 -14.78 32.15 0.83
CA PHE A 495 -15.50 31.12 1.57
C PHE A 495 -16.84 30.78 0.91
N LYS A 496 -17.62 31.81 0.54
CA LYS A 496 -18.87 31.62 -0.21
C LYS A 496 -18.64 30.88 -1.52
N SER A 497 -17.60 31.24 -2.26
CA SER A 497 -17.26 30.59 -3.53
C SER A 497 -16.93 29.10 -3.34
N ILE A 498 -16.21 28.73 -2.27
CA ILE A 498 -15.92 27.33 -1.91
C ILE A 498 -17.21 26.55 -1.63
N ILE A 499 -18.13 27.13 -0.84
CA ILE A 499 -19.40 26.44 -0.52
C ILE A 499 -20.27 26.28 -1.76
N MET A 500 -20.39 27.32 -2.59
CA MET A 500 -21.15 27.23 -3.85
C MET A 500 -20.53 26.20 -4.82
N PHE A 501 -19.20 26.16 -4.90
CA PHE A 501 -18.47 25.15 -5.66
C PHE A 501 -18.76 23.73 -5.13
N SER A 502 -18.81 23.57 -3.81
CA SER A 502 -19.12 22.29 -3.16
C SER A 502 -20.54 21.81 -3.46
N ILE A 503 -21.50 22.72 -3.48
CA ILE A 503 -22.90 22.44 -3.86
C ILE A 503 -22.99 22.07 -5.35
N ALA A 504 -22.27 22.77 -6.22
CA ALA A 504 -22.16 22.43 -7.65
C ALA A 504 -21.51 21.04 -7.85
N GLY A 505 -20.51 20.68 -7.03
CA GLY A 505 -19.89 19.37 -7.03
C GLY A 505 -20.86 18.22 -6.75
N LEU A 506 -21.93 18.43 -5.97
CA LEU A 506 -22.97 17.42 -5.74
C LEU A 506 -23.87 17.17 -6.97
N ARG A 507 -23.82 18.06 -7.97
CA ARG A 507 -24.61 17.96 -9.22
C ARG A 507 -23.87 17.26 -10.36
N THR A 508 -22.57 17.00 -10.21
CA THR A 508 -21.74 16.43 -11.28
C THR A 508 -22.09 14.97 -11.56
N TYR A 509 -21.95 14.55 -12.83
CA TYR A 509 -22.11 13.15 -13.22
C TYR A 509 -20.80 12.35 -13.16
N GLU A 510 -19.66 13.05 -13.11
CA GLU A 510 -18.35 12.41 -13.01
C GLU A 510 -18.16 11.76 -11.62
N ARG A 511 -17.71 10.50 -11.61
CA ARG A 511 -17.72 9.62 -10.44
C ARG A 511 -16.69 9.98 -9.38
N LEU A 512 -15.50 10.41 -9.78
CA LEU A 512 -14.42 10.80 -8.87
C LEU A 512 -14.77 12.12 -8.16
N ALA A 513 -15.10 13.16 -8.93
CA ALA A 513 -15.48 14.47 -8.43
C ALA A 513 -16.73 14.40 -7.52
N LEU A 514 -17.77 13.64 -7.92
CA LEU A 514 -18.97 13.47 -7.08
C LEU A 514 -18.63 12.78 -5.75
N LYS A 515 -17.79 11.74 -5.77
CA LYS A 515 -17.38 11.03 -4.55
C LYS A 515 -16.64 11.99 -3.61
N ALA A 516 -15.72 12.78 -4.15
CA ALA A 516 -14.93 13.74 -3.39
C ALA A 516 -15.81 14.83 -2.77
N ALA A 517 -16.74 15.40 -3.55
CA ALA A 517 -17.69 16.41 -3.07
C ALA A 517 -18.58 15.88 -1.93
N ILE A 518 -19.11 14.66 -2.09
CA ILE A 518 -19.94 14.02 -1.04
C ILE A 518 -19.11 13.76 0.23
N ASN A 519 -17.88 13.27 0.10
CA ASN A 519 -16.99 13.06 1.24
C ASN A 519 -16.64 14.36 1.95
N PHE A 520 -16.33 15.42 1.20
CA PHE A 520 -16.12 16.76 1.74
C PHE A 520 -17.34 17.25 2.52
N MET A 521 -18.54 17.15 1.93
CA MET A 521 -19.79 17.55 2.60
C MET A 521 -20.06 16.74 3.87
N LYS A 522 -19.74 15.43 3.84
CA LYS A 522 -19.82 14.55 5.01
C LYS A 522 -18.89 15.03 6.11
N GLU A 523 -17.66 15.43 5.79
CA GLU A 523 -16.72 15.94 6.79
C GLU A 523 -17.16 17.32 7.30
N PHE A 524 -17.43 18.26 6.39
CA PHE A 524 -17.87 19.62 6.71
C PHE A 524 -19.06 19.67 7.67
N LEU A 525 -20.12 18.90 7.42
CA LEU A 525 -21.30 18.85 8.29
C LEU A 525 -21.08 18.04 9.57
N GLY A 526 -20.08 17.15 9.56
CA GLY A 526 -19.79 16.21 10.65
C GLY A 526 -18.85 16.73 11.72
N GLN A 527 -18.08 17.78 11.46
CA GLN A 527 -17.04 18.23 12.39
C GLN A 527 -17.61 18.97 13.60
N SER A 528 -17.31 18.48 14.79
CA SER A 528 -17.54 19.19 16.06
C SER A 528 -16.20 19.71 16.57
N TYR A 529 -16.10 21.03 16.78
CA TYR A 529 -14.88 21.64 17.29
C TYR A 529 -14.93 21.76 18.81
N HIS A 530 -13.78 21.82 19.47
CA HIS A 530 -13.70 22.15 20.89
C HIS A 530 -13.85 23.65 21.16
N ASP A 531 -13.58 24.48 20.15
CA ASP A 531 -13.68 25.93 20.23
C ASP A 531 -15.12 26.39 19.92
N ASP A 532 -15.75 27.05 20.89
CA ASP A 532 -17.11 27.58 20.79
C ASP A 532 -17.26 28.62 19.65
N GLN A 533 -16.21 29.40 19.37
CA GLN A 533 -16.25 30.39 18.29
C GLN A 533 -16.28 29.71 16.91
N LEU A 534 -15.50 28.64 16.73
CA LEU A 534 -15.53 27.84 15.50
C LEU A 534 -16.84 27.10 15.34
N ASN A 535 -17.40 26.56 16.43
CA ASN A 535 -18.72 25.94 16.39
C ASN A 535 -19.79 26.96 15.98
N ALA A 536 -19.80 28.15 16.57
CA ALA A 536 -20.74 29.22 16.22
C ALA A 536 -20.57 29.69 14.76
N ALA A 537 -19.33 29.81 14.27
CA ALA A 537 -19.06 30.12 12.87
C ALA A 537 -19.58 29.02 11.93
N SER A 538 -19.32 27.75 12.25
CA SER A 538 -19.81 26.61 11.48
C SER A 538 -21.35 26.57 11.44
N GLU A 539 -22.00 26.83 12.56
CA GLU A 539 -23.46 26.85 12.67
C GLU A 539 -24.07 27.98 11.84
N LYS A 540 -23.48 29.19 11.90
CA LYS A 540 -23.92 30.31 11.06
C LYS A 540 -23.86 29.99 9.57
N VAL A 541 -22.80 29.32 9.13
CA VAL A 541 -22.64 28.90 7.74
C VAL A 541 -23.70 27.85 7.36
N ILE A 542 -23.91 26.84 8.21
CA ILE A 542 -24.90 25.79 7.96
C ILE A 542 -26.31 26.37 7.90
N MET A 543 -26.65 27.34 8.75
CA MET A 543 -27.96 28.03 8.68
C MET A 543 -28.12 28.87 7.41
N THR A 544 -27.02 29.36 6.82
CA THR A 544 -27.04 30.17 5.59
C THR A 544 -27.23 29.30 4.35
N TYR A 545 -26.48 28.20 4.22
CA TYR A 545 -26.44 27.38 3.00
C TYR A 545 -27.15 26.03 3.12
N GLY A 546 -27.65 25.68 4.31
CA GLY A 546 -28.23 24.36 4.58
C GLY A 546 -29.43 24.01 3.70
N LEU A 547 -30.26 24.98 3.34
CA LEU A 547 -31.38 24.74 2.42
C LEU A 547 -30.90 24.30 1.02
N GLU A 548 -29.87 24.95 0.49
CA GLU A 548 -29.31 24.65 -0.83
C GLU A 548 -28.62 23.27 -0.83
N ILE A 549 -27.84 22.98 0.22
CA ILE A 549 -27.21 21.67 0.40
C ILE A 549 -28.26 20.57 0.45
N MET A 550 -29.31 20.74 1.26
CA MET A 550 -30.39 19.77 1.38
C MET A 550 -31.15 19.58 0.06
N THR A 551 -31.32 20.64 -0.73
CA THR A 551 -31.94 20.58 -2.05
C THR A 551 -31.16 19.64 -2.97
N GLU A 552 -29.83 19.76 -3.02
CA GLU A 552 -29.01 18.90 -3.88
C GLU A 552 -28.94 17.46 -3.38
N LEU A 553 -28.86 17.23 -2.06
CA LEU A 553 -28.90 15.88 -1.49
C LEU A 553 -30.21 15.17 -1.85
N LEU A 554 -31.35 15.84 -1.68
CA LEU A 554 -32.66 15.30 -2.03
C LEU A 554 -32.82 15.09 -3.54
N ALA A 555 -32.31 16.02 -4.37
CA ALA A 555 -32.32 15.86 -5.82
C ALA A 555 -31.46 14.66 -6.28
N GLY A 556 -30.32 14.42 -5.62
CA GLY A 556 -29.49 13.23 -5.83
C GLY A 556 -30.25 11.95 -5.52
N ILE A 557 -30.88 11.87 -4.34
CA ILE A 557 -31.76 10.75 -3.96
C ILE A 557 -32.93 10.60 -4.95
N GLY A 558 -33.47 11.72 -5.43
CA GLY A 558 -34.58 11.80 -6.40
C GLY A 558 -34.28 11.22 -7.77
N GLY A 559 -33.00 11.05 -8.13
CA GLY A 559 -32.61 10.43 -9.39
C GLY A 559 -31.41 11.08 -10.08
N LYS A 560 -30.95 12.26 -9.63
CA LYS A 560 -29.89 13.02 -10.31
C LYS A 560 -28.49 12.43 -10.12
N THR A 561 -28.25 11.62 -9.09
CA THR A 561 -26.96 10.92 -8.89
C THR A 561 -27.07 9.43 -9.24
N PRO A 562 -25.97 8.72 -9.53
CA PRO A 562 -26.00 7.27 -9.75
C PRO A 562 -26.44 6.52 -8.48
N ARG A 563 -27.15 5.39 -8.64
CA ARG A 563 -27.71 4.61 -7.50
C ARG A 563 -26.65 4.14 -6.50
N SER A 564 -25.46 3.79 -6.97
CA SER A 564 -24.35 3.37 -6.12
C SER A 564 -23.88 4.46 -5.13
N TYR A 565 -24.23 5.72 -5.38
CA TYR A 565 -23.85 6.86 -4.52
C TYR A 565 -24.94 7.26 -3.54
N VAL A 566 -26.17 6.73 -3.65
CA VAL A 566 -27.26 7.00 -2.72
C VAL A 566 -26.88 6.67 -1.27
N PRO A 567 -26.18 5.56 -0.97
CA PRO A 567 -25.69 5.28 0.38
C PRO A 567 -24.69 6.33 0.93
N LEU A 568 -23.91 6.97 0.05
CA LEU A 568 -22.96 8.03 0.43
C LEU A 568 -23.70 9.35 0.67
N VAL A 569 -24.67 9.71 -0.19
CA VAL A 569 -25.56 10.86 0.01
C VAL A 569 -26.37 10.72 1.31
N ALA A 570 -26.81 9.49 1.62
CA ALA A 570 -27.50 9.17 2.87
C ALA A 570 -26.63 9.42 4.12
N ASP A 571 -25.30 9.19 4.06
CA ASP A 571 -24.39 9.53 5.17
C ASP A 571 -24.38 11.04 5.45
N VAL A 572 -24.34 11.86 4.39
CA VAL A 572 -24.36 13.32 4.51
C VAL A 572 -25.69 13.79 5.10
N LEU A 573 -26.81 13.30 4.56
CA LEU A 573 -28.15 13.63 5.03
C LEU A 573 -28.35 13.21 6.50
N TYR A 574 -27.81 12.05 6.90
CA TYR A 574 -27.83 11.60 8.28
C TYR A 574 -27.09 12.56 9.21
N LYS A 575 -25.87 12.99 8.86
CA LYS A 575 -25.10 13.96 9.66
C LYS A 575 -25.85 15.30 9.79
N MET A 576 -26.45 15.77 8.70
CA MET A 576 -27.22 17.01 8.68
C MET A 576 -28.47 16.93 9.58
N THR A 577 -29.27 15.89 9.41
CA THR A 577 -30.54 15.69 10.13
C THR A 577 -30.34 15.31 11.60
N SER A 578 -29.24 14.64 11.95
CA SER A 578 -28.94 14.28 13.34
C SER A 578 -28.45 15.46 14.17
N ARG A 579 -27.68 16.38 13.57
CA ARG A 579 -27.08 17.54 14.24
C ARG A 579 -28.00 18.77 14.26
N HIS A 580 -28.63 19.09 13.13
CA HIS A 580 -29.48 20.28 13.00
C HIS A 580 -30.94 19.89 12.82
N VAL A 581 -31.52 19.26 13.85
CA VAL A 581 -32.85 18.62 13.78
C VAL A 581 -33.95 19.63 13.40
N GLU A 582 -34.02 20.77 14.09
CA GLU A 582 -35.08 21.77 13.87
C GLU A 582 -34.98 22.41 12.47
N ALA A 583 -33.79 22.87 12.10
CA ALA A 583 -33.53 23.46 10.79
C ALA A 583 -33.79 22.44 9.67
N SER A 584 -33.32 21.20 9.83
CA SER A 584 -33.54 20.12 8.87
C SER A 584 -35.03 19.78 8.71
N SER A 585 -35.79 19.76 9.80
CA SER A 585 -37.24 19.55 9.74
C SER A 585 -37.94 20.64 8.93
N ASN A 586 -37.53 21.90 9.12
CA ASN A 586 -38.07 23.04 8.37
C ASN A 586 -37.70 22.96 6.88
N TRP A 587 -36.43 22.69 6.55
CA TRP A 587 -35.98 22.55 5.17
C TRP A 587 -36.66 21.38 4.45
N LEU A 588 -36.78 20.22 5.09
CA LEU A 588 -37.50 19.07 4.54
C LEU A 588 -38.95 19.40 4.23
N ARG A 589 -39.65 20.09 5.15
CA ARG A 589 -41.03 20.53 4.94
C ARG A 589 -41.14 21.47 3.74
N VAL A 590 -40.26 22.46 3.64
CA VAL A 590 -40.26 23.42 2.53
C VAL A 590 -40.00 22.71 1.20
N LEU A 591 -38.95 21.90 1.12
CA LEU A 591 -38.52 21.28 -0.14
C LEU A 591 -39.48 20.18 -0.61
N LEU A 592 -39.93 19.30 0.28
CA LEU A 592 -40.83 18.20 -0.10
C LEU A 592 -42.26 18.66 -0.40
N SER A 593 -42.66 19.86 0.03
CA SER A 593 -43.94 20.48 -0.35
C SER A 593 -43.96 20.98 -1.79
N GLN A 594 -42.81 21.10 -2.46
CA GLN A 594 -42.74 21.53 -3.84
C GLN A 594 -43.25 20.45 -4.79
N ASP A 595 -44.04 20.87 -5.78
CA ASP A 595 -44.51 19.99 -6.84
C ASP A 595 -43.33 19.49 -7.68
N ASN A 596 -43.38 18.21 -8.06
CA ASN A 596 -42.34 17.51 -8.85
C ASN A 596 -40.95 17.38 -8.21
N PHE A 597 -40.76 17.80 -6.96
CA PHE A 597 -39.53 17.60 -6.20
C PHE A 597 -39.71 16.53 -5.11
N PRO A 598 -38.75 15.62 -4.86
CA PRO A 598 -37.48 15.39 -5.58
C PRO A 598 -37.64 14.64 -6.91
N SER A 599 -38.82 14.07 -7.17
CA SER A 599 -39.20 13.41 -8.41
C SER A 599 -40.71 13.49 -8.62
N ARG A 600 -41.16 13.48 -9.88
CA ARG A 600 -42.57 13.40 -10.28
C ARG A 600 -43.26 12.09 -9.88
N ASN A 601 -42.50 11.04 -9.58
CA ASN A 601 -43.02 9.69 -9.36
C ASN A 601 -43.55 9.45 -7.93
N VAL A 602 -43.37 10.40 -7.01
CA VAL A 602 -43.66 10.21 -5.57
C VAL A 602 -44.80 11.11 -5.13
N LYS A 603 -45.83 10.52 -4.50
CA LYS A 603 -46.98 11.22 -3.92
C LYS A 603 -46.61 11.92 -2.61
N GLN A 604 -47.38 12.95 -2.23
CA GLN A 604 -47.14 13.73 -1.01
C GLN A 604 -47.10 12.86 0.26
N ASP A 605 -48.00 11.89 0.41
CA ASP A 605 -48.03 10.98 1.56
C ASP A 605 -46.71 10.22 1.76
N ALA A 606 -46.08 9.78 0.66
CA ALA A 606 -44.81 9.06 0.69
C ALA A 606 -43.64 10.00 1.04
N LYS A 607 -43.70 11.26 0.62
CA LYS A 607 -42.73 12.28 1.01
C LYS A 607 -42.83 12.60 2.51
N ASP A 608 -44.04 12.75 3.03
CA ASP A 608 -44.29 13.03 4.45
C ASP A 608 -43.88 11.86 5.34
N LEU A 609 -44.13 10.62 4.90
CA LEU A 609 -43.66 9.41 5.57
C LEU A 609 -42.14 9.34 5.59
N PHE A 610 -41.48 9.65 4.47
CA PHE A 610 -40.02 9.68 4.38
C PHE A 610 -39.43 10.69 5.36
N ALA A 611 -39.91 11.93 5.34
CA ALA A 611 -39.45 13.00 6.24
C ALA A 611 -39.59 12.61 7.72
N LYS A 612 -40.74 12.06 8.12
CA LYS A 612 -40.96 11.57 9.49
C LYS A 612 -40.02 10.42 9.85
N SER A 613 -39.79 9.49 8.92
CA SER A 613 -38.98 8.29 9.15
C SER A 613 -37.50 8.62 9.32
N ILE A 614 -36.95 9.52 8.50
CA ILE A 614 -35.53 9.90 8.59
C ILE A 614 -35.25 10.73 9.86
N LEU A 615 -36.15 11.65 10.25
CA LEU A 615 -35.98 12.46 11.46
C LEU A 615 -36.07 11.63 12.75
N GLY A 616 -36.84 10.53 12.73
CA GLY A 616 -36.99 9.62 13.87
C GLY A 616 -35.89 8.55 13.98
N THR A 617 -35.05 8.35 12.95
CA THR A 617 -34.10 7.24 12.91
C THR A 617 -32.69 7.68 13.34
N ARG A 618 -32.18 7.07 14.42
CA ARG A 618 -30.81 7.31 14.92
C ARG A 618 -29.81 6.21 14.53
N ASN A 619 -30.26 5.12 13.90
CA ASN A 619 -29.39 4.06 13.43
C ASN A 619 -29.02 4.29 11.96
N ILE A 620 -27.72 4.45 11.67
CA ILE A 620 -27.23 4.76 10.32
C ILE A 620 -27.56 3.68 9.28
N ARG A 621 -27.55 2.39 9.64
CA ARG A 621 -27.86 1.30 8.69
C ARG A 621 -29.31 1.40 8.24
N ARG A 622 -30.22 1.46 9.22
CA ARG A 622 -31.65 1.65 8.96
C ARG A 622 -31.95 2.96 8.22
N TYR A 623 -31.21 4.03 8.52
CA TYR A 623 -31.35 5.30 7.83
C TYR A 623 -31.00 5.17 6.34
N LYS A 624 -29.90 4.48 6.02
CA LYS A 624 -29.50 4.20 4.63
C LYS A 624 -30.56 3.38 3.90
N ASP A 625 -31.11 2.36 4.55
CA ASP A 625 -32.16 1.53 3.98
C ASP A 625 -33.40 2.38 3.61
N LEU A 626 -33.86 3.24 4.53
CA LEU A 626 -34.98 4.16 4.29
C LEU A 626 -34.73 5.13 3.13
N VAL A 627 -33.51 5.65 3.01
CA VAL A 627 -33.12 6.55 1.90
C VAL A 627 -33.04 5.80 0.57
N ASN A 628 -32.50 4.58 0.57
CA ASN A 628 -32.45 3.73 -0.62
C ASN A 628 -33.86 3.37 -1.09
N ASP A 629 -34.74 2.94 -0.18
CA ASP A 629 -36.13 2.64 -0.48
C ASP A 629 -36.84 3.85 -1.10
N PHE A 630 -36.66 5.04 -0.50
CA PHE A 630 -37.21 6.27 -1.04
C PHE A 630 -36.65 6.62 -2.43
N SER A 631 -35.35 6.42 -2.66
CA SER A 631 -34.74 6.60 -3.99
C SER A 631 -35.33 5.66 -5.04
N LEU A 632 -35.64 4.41 -4.67
CA LEU A 632 -36.31 3.47 -5.57
C LEU A 632 -37.70 3.97 -5.96
N LYS A 633 -38.47 4.54 -5.02
CA LYS A 633 -39.77 5.16 -5.34
C LYS A 633 -39.61 6.35 -6.29
N CYS A 634 -38.65 7.23 -6.00
CA CYS A 634 -38.35 8.39 -6.84
C CYS A 634 -38.02 8.00 -8.29
N ARG A 635 -37.32 6.88 -8.48
CA ARG A 635 -36.94 6.37 -9.81
C ARG A 635 -38.00 5.48 -10.47
N GLY A 636 -39.09 5.15 -9.78
CA GLY A 636 -40.15 4.26 -10.27
C GLY A 636 -39.73 2.78 -10.33
N LEU A 637 -38.80 2.36 -9.47
CA LEU A 637 -38.17 1.03 -9.50
C LEU A 637 -38.68 0.06 -8.41
N GLU A 638 -39.63 0.46 -7.56
CA GLU A 638 -40.13 -0.32 -6.41
C GLU A 638 -40.52 -1.77 -6.73
N ASN A 639 -41.01 -2.04 -7.95
CA ASN A 639 -41.51 -3.36 -8.36
C ASN A 639 -40.71 -3.97 -9.54
N THR A 640 -39.49 -3.51 -9.79
CA THR A 640 -38.65 -3.99 -10.88
C THR A 640 -37.58 -4.95 -10.38
N ALA A 641 -37.16 -5.92 -11.20
CA ALA A 641 -36.03 -6.80 -10.89
C ALA A 641 -34.75 -6.02 -10.57
N TYR A 642 -34.60 -4.82 -11.15
CA TYR A 642 -33.50 -3.88 -10.91
C TYR A 642 -33.58 -3.19 -9.53
N GLY A 643 -34.69 -3.27 -8.80
CA GLY A 643 -34.84 -2.71 -7.46
C GLY A 643 -34.16 -3.53 -6.35
N ARG A 644 -33.84 -4.81 -6.60
CA ARG A 644 -33.12 -5.71 -5.69
C ARG A 644 -31.65 -5.84 -6.11
N ILE A 645 -30.84 -4.82 -5.83
CA ILE A 645 -29.37 -4.95 -5.83
C ILE A 645 -28.87 -4.40 -4.52
#